data_AF-A0A3A8HM86-F1
#
_entry.id   AF-A0A3A8HM86-F1
#
_cell.length_a   1.000
_cell.length_b   1.000
_cell.length_c   1.000
_cell.angle_alpha   90.00
_cell.angle_beta   90.00
_cell.angle_gamma   90.00
#
_symmetry.space_group_name_H-M   'P 1'
#
loop_
_entity.id
_entity.type
_entity.pdbx_description
1 polymer ?
#
loop_
_entity_poly.entity_id
_entity_poly.type
_entity_poly.pdbx_seq_one_letter_code
_entity_poly.pdbx_strand_id
1 'polypeptide(L)'
;MRNLGRGAQSAVLSAVGMSVAHEAAAWTCEGTSRREGGAPSLGAAMTASGAAFNSNMGGYSKRLGSAFTFLMAAFNFRLGLWWPHPTRGRGRRAEWAVGLPFYKEMFGMSRAQDRDVHLSDGGHFENLALYELVRRHCRYILVSDCGRDPDLAFDDFGNAVRRVREDFGVDIRIDLSPLRPGPDGWARQPMVAGDIHYPTGDTGVLLMIRPTLMGNEPADVAQYKARNAAFPHESTGDQFYDEAQWESYRRLGEHEAELAFQPILRQLHVKAENPEQGASLFAQARREWLPVPAGYSERFAHYASRAAEIDTLLHASGAHRLLREVFEEEPYIEDSVPFARSRQGGPVRPALSPRTRDISRSLQACRQALLFMEEVFLCEKLNETYNHPAYLGLMNYFARWTHAPLFRLWWPLLKTLYPQRFTRFLETQFDLKSGRGEGQVKEVEANQRSGLAMSGWIQKKGSPRMTDGAMLLSYLHPVRYEGHPSHDIQLALVRAWRHGDGADGVLAWDEGDFFVPPGFWGNGIGEAFLNGLNQWALDPSEGVSRLAVHIQEERPASAEEKKREADAAVLYRSMGFRAPDEAEQEQLREWWDSSRSASHDRGDGDCACLWLVRDVKPAGFTGWGRTLHAQALHAEVSSHAS
;
A
#
# COMPACT_ATOMS: atom_id res chain seq x y z
N MET A 1 -11.84 8.27 -27.72
CA MET A 1 -11.05 9.40 -27.19
C MET A 1 -10.42 10.15 -28.35
N ARG A 2 -10.68 11.46 -28.48
CA ARG A 2 -9.95 12.33 -29.42
C ARG A 2 -8.63 12.67 -28.72
N ASN A 3 -7.50 12.17 -29.23
CA ASN A 3 -6.18 12.64 -28.77
C ASN A 3 -6.19 14.18 -28.76
N LEU A 4 -5.65 14.79 -27.70
CA LEU A 4 -5.35 16.23 -27.70
C LEU A 4 -4.62 16.52 -29.02
N GLY A 5 -5.11 17.46 -29.82
CA GLY A 5 -4.79 17.59 -31.26
C GLY A 5 -3.33 17.95 -31.57
N ARG A 6 -2.38 17.06 -31.30
CA ARG A 6 -0.92 17.24 -31.39
C ARG A 6 -0.36 17.22 -32.82
N GLY A 7 -1.22 17.09 -33.83
CA GLY A 7 -0.86 17.26 -35.25
C GLY A 7 -0.33 16.03 -35.97
N ALA A 8 -0.13 14.93 -35.26
CA ALA A 8 0.13 13.61 -35.83
C ALA A 8 -0.67 12.54 -35.08
N GLN A 9 -0.79 11.36 -35.68
CA GLN A 9 -1.26 10.14 -35.00
C GLN A 9 -0.12 9.13 -35.02
N SER A 10 -0.01 8.35 -33.94
CA SER A 10 0.92 7.22 -33.86
C SER A 10 0.59 6.17 -34.92
N ALA A 11 1.63 5.59 -35.50
CA ALA A 11 1.52 4.44 -36.40
C ALA A 11 2.55 3.38 -35.99
N VAL A 12 2.15 2.12 -36.02
CA VAL A 12 3.02 0.98 -35.71
C VAL A 12 3.00 0.02 -36.89
N LEU A 13 4.19 -0.36 -37.35
CA LEU A 13 4.42 -1.43 -38.31
C LEU A 13 5.00 -2.63 -37.55
N SER A 14 4.44 -3.81 -37.76
CA SER A 14 4.95 -5.07 -37.21
C SER A 14 4.99 -6.15 -38.28
N ALA A 15 5.58 -7.30 -37.96
CA ALA A 15 5.57 -8.47 -38.83
C ALA A 15 4.14 -8.98 -39.14
N VAL A 16 3.16 -8.64 -38.29
CA VAL A 16 1.78 -9.14 -38.40
C VAL A 16 0.85 -8.15 -39.09
N GLY A 17 1.11 -6.84 -38.95
CA GLY A 17 0.23 -5.84 -39.53
C GLY A 17 0.70 -4.40 -39.33
N MET A 18 -0.21 -3.48 -39.64
CA MET A 18 -0.04 -2.06 -39.40
C MET A 18 -1.21 -1.51 -38.58
N SER A 19 -0.91 -0.55 -37.73
CA SER A 19 -1.91 0.26 -37.03
C SER A 19 -1.65 1.74 -37.21
N VAL A 20 -2.73 2.51 -37.24
CA VAL A 20 -2.75 3.97 -37.16
C VAL A 20 -3.74 4.33 -36.05
N ALA A 21 -3.23 4.86 -34.93
CA ALA A 21 -3.97 5.04 -33.70
C ALA A 21 -4.74 3.77 -33.26
N HIS A 22 -6.07 3.79 -33.32
CA HIS A 22 -6.93 2.66 -32.91
C HIS A 22 -7.32 1.74 -34.07
N GLU A 23 -6.95 2.09 -35.29
CA GLU A 23 -7.30 1.33 -36.49
C GLU A 23 -6.13 0.43 -36.88
N ALA A 24 -6.37 -0.87 -36.96
CA ALA A 24 -5.33 -1.85 -37.29
C ALA A 24 -5.84 -2.85 -38.32
N ALA A 25 -4.91 -3.38 -39.13
CA ALA A 25 -5.20 -4.48 -40.04
C ALA A 25 -3.95 -5.36 -40.24
N ALA A 26 -4.17 -6.67 -40.30
CA ALA A 26 -3.12 -7.64 -40.59
C ALA A 26 -2.71 -7.59 -42.07
N TRP A 27 -1.47 -7.98 -42.37
CA TRP A 27 -1.00 -8.16 -43.74
C TRP A 27 -1.75 -9.32 -44.40
N THR A 28 -2.19 -9.15 -45.66
CA THR A 28 -3.10 -10.10 -46.34
C THR A 28 -2.49 -10.86 -47.51
N CYS A 29 -1.30 -10.48 -47.97
CA CYS A 29 -0.61 -11.17 -49.07
C CYS A 29 0.91 -11.20 -48.87
N GLU A 30 1.54 -12.29 -49.33
CA GLU A 30 2.98 -12.35 -49.56
C GLU A 30 3.31 -11.50 -50.79
N GLY A 31 4.05 -10.40 -50.61
CA GLY A 31 4.53 -9.55 -51.71
C GLY A 31 4.22 -8.05 -51.60
N THR A 32 4.85 -7.26 -52.48
CA THR A 32 4.95 -5.78 -52.44
C THR A 32 3.71 -5.01 -52.90
N SER A 33 2.55 -5.67 -53.07
CA SER A 33 1.31 -5.01 -53.50
C SER A 33 0.71 -4.19 -52.35
N ARG A 34 1.24 -2.96 -52.17
CA ARG A 34 0.91 -2.06 -51.05
C ARG A 34 -0.61 -1.87 -50.86
N ARG A 35 -1.36 -1.79 -51.96
CA ARG A 35 -2.83 -1.57 -51.95
C ARG A 35 -3.69 -2.82 -51.83
N GLU A 36 -3.09 -3.99 -51.97
CA GLU A 36 -3.73 -5.30 -51.71
C GLU A 36 -3.41 -5.82 -50.29
N GLY A 37 -2.77 -4.98 -49.47
CA GLY A 37 -2.46 -5.28 -48.06
C GLY A 37 -1.13 -6.02 -47.87
N GLY A 38 -0.20 -5.88 -48.80
CA GLY A 38 1.16 -6.41 -48.67
C GLY A 38 1.97 -5.67 -47.61
N ALA A 39 2.91 -6.38 -46.97
CA ALA A 39 3.81 -5.80 -45.97
C ALA A 39 4.91 -4.93 -46.63
N PRO A 40 5.37 -3.85 -45.98
CA PRO A 40 6.60 -3.17 -46.39
C PRO A 40 7.79 -4.12 -46.22
N SER A 41 8.83 -3.95 -47.03
CA SER A 41 10.12 -4.61 -46.74
C SER A 41 10.65 -4.09 -45.40
N LEU A 42 11.46 -4.91 -44.71
CA LEU A 42 12.10 -4.49 -43.45
C LEU A 42 12.89 -3.19 -43.65
N GLY A 43 13.64 -3.08 -44.75
CA GLY A 43 14.35 -1.85 -45.11
C GLY A 43 13.43 -0.64 -45.24
N ALA A 44 12.27 -0.78 -45.91
CA ALA A 44 11.32 0.33 -46.03
C ALA A 44 10.69 0.72 -44.68
N ALA A 45 10.40 -0.25 -43.82
CA ALA A 45 9.91 0.02 -42.47
C ALA A 45 10.98 0.72 -41.61
N MET A 46 12.24 0.28 -41.68
CA MET A 46 13.36 0.92 -41.00
C MET A 46 13.59 2.35 -41.52
N THR A 47 13.59 2.57 -42.84
CA THR A 47 13.71 3.91 -43.43
C THR A 47 12.56 4.83 -42.99
N ALA A 48 11.32 4.34 -42.98
CA ALA A 48 10.18 5.12 -42.50
C ALA A 48 10.32 5.50 -41.01
N SER A 49 10.85 4.58 -40.19
CA SER A 49 11.09 4.81 -38.76
C SER A 49 12.20 5.82 -38.49
N GLY A 50 13.22 5.93 -39.36
CA GLY A 50 14.34 6.87 -39.22
C GLY A 50 14.20 8.16 -40.05
N ALA A 51 12.99 8.46 -40.53
CA ALA A 51 12.70 9.61 -41.40
C ALA A 51 12.68 10.95 -40.64
N ALA A 52 13.78 11.30 -39.96
CA ALA A 52 13.90 12.41 -39.02
C ALA A 52 13.81 13.80 -39.68
N PHE A 53 14.24 13.95 -40.94
CA PHE A 53 14.01 15.16 -41.73
C PHE A 53 12.81 14.97 -42.65
N ASN A 54 11.71 15.68 -42.36
CA ASN A 54 10.47 15.50 -43.08
C ASN A 54 9.58 16.74 -43.14
N SER A 55 8.68 16.79 -44.12
CA SER A 55 7.73 17.89 -44.31
C SER A 55 6.62 17.96 -43.24
N ASN A 56 6.28 16.79 -42.67
CA ASN A 56 5.24 16.61 -41.66
C ASN A 56 5.81 15.94 -40.39
N MET A 57 6.34 16.75 -39.48
CA MET A 57 6.95 16.33 -38.19
C MET A 57 6.00 16.55 -37.00
N GLY A 58 4.70 16.42 -37.22
CA GLY A 58 3.67 16.61 -36.19
C GLY A 58 3.67 18.01 -35.56
N GLY A 59 3.90 18.07 -34.25
CA GLY A 59 3.89 19.33 -33.48
C GLY A 59 4.90 20.37 -33.97
N TYR A 60 6.07 19.92 -34.48
CA TYR A 60 7.09 20.81 -35.04
C TYR A 60 6.61 21.52 -36.30
N SER A 61 6.04 20.79 -37.26
CA SER A 61 5.48 21.38 -38.49
C SER A 61 4.32 22.34 -38.19
N LYS A 62 3.51 22.07 -37.15
CA LYS A 62 2.48 23.01 -36.68
C LYS A 62 3.05 24.30 -36.11
N ARG A 63 4.19 24.24 -35.41
CA ARG A 63 4.85 25.41 -34.79
C ARG A 63 5.61 26.26 -35.82
N LEU A 64 6.26 25.63 -36.79
CA LEU A 64 7.05 26.30 -37.83
C LEU A 64 6.20 26.85 -39.00
N GLY A 65 4.95 26.40 -39.12
CA GLY A 65 3.97 26.92 -40.07
C GLY A 65 4.01 26.24 -41.44
N SER A 66 2.96 26.48 -42.25
CA SER A 66 2.78 25.84 -43.57
C SER A 66 3.88 26.19 -44.59
N ALA A 67 4.55 27.33 -44.43
CA ALA A 67 5.69 27.71 -45.27
C ALA A 67 6.88 26.75 -45.10
N PHE A 68 7.14 26.26 -43.88
CA PHE A 68 8.20 25.28 -43.64
C PHE A 68 7.88 23.93 -44.31
N THR A 69 6.66 23.43 -44.13
CA THR A 69 6.17 22.21 -44.80
C THR A 69 6.24 22.33 -46.33
N PHE A 70 5.86 23.50 -46.88
CA PHE A 70 5.97 23.79 -48.31
C PHE A 70 7.42 23.73 -48.79
N LEU A 71 8.36 24.40 -48.11
CA LEU A 71 9.77 24.43 -48.50
C LEU A 71 10.41 23.04 -48.41
N MET A 72 10.18 22.29 -47.34
CA MET A 72 10.69 20.91 -47.20
C MET A 72 10.16 19.99 -48.30
N ALA A 73 8.86 20.07 -48.62
CA ALA A 73 8.27 19.29 -49.70
C ALA A 73 8.76 19.73 -51.09
N ALA A 74 8.86 21.04 -51.34
CA ALA A 74 9.25 21.61 -52.65
C ALA A 74 10.73 21.36 -52.98
N PHE A 75 11.62 21.45 -51.99
CA PHE A 75 13.05 21.14 -52.16
C PHE A 75 13.37 19.66 -51.96
N ASN A 76 12.34 18.81 -51.78
CA ASN A 76 12.46 17.37 -51.58
C ASN A 76 13.36 16.96 -50.41
N PHE A 77 13.45 17.79 -49.37
CA PHE A 77 14.06 17.46 -48.08
C PHE A 77 13.09 16.62 -47.24
N ARG A 78 12.78 15.40 -47.73
CA ARG A 78 11.83 14.49 -47.10
C ARG A 78 12.34 13.05 -47.14
N LEU A 79 12.34 12.41 -45.97
CA LEU A 79 12.71 10.99 -45.81
C LEU A 79 11.48 10.09 -45.56
N GLY A 80 10.28 10.69 -45.47
CA GLY A 80 9.04 9.99 -45.15
C GLY A 80 8.55 9.03 -46.22
N LEU A 81 7.69 8.10 -45.80
CA LEU A 81 7.11 7.08 -46.67
C LEU A 81 5.59 7.26 -46.77
N TRP A 82 5.08 7.38 -48.00
CA TRP A 82 3.65 7.26 -48.25
C TRP A 82 3.20 5.80 -48.26
N TRP A 83 2.21 5.48 -47.43
CA TRP A 83 1.68 4.12 -47.28
C TRP A 83 0.14 4.11 -47.23
N PRO A 84 -0.54 3.09 -47.79
CA PRO A 84 -1.99 2.98 -47.66
C PRO A 84 -2.44 2.80 -46.20
N HIS A 85 -3.48 3.50 -45.80
CA HIS A 85 -4.08 3.36 -44.47
C HIS A 85 -4.58 1.92 -44.24
N PRO A 86 -4.33 1.29 -43.07
CA PRO A 86 -4.61 -0.14 -42.84
C PRO A 86 -6.07 -0.55 -43.15
N THR A 87 -7.03 0.30 -42.79
CA THR A 87 -8.48 0.08 -42.96
C THR A 87 -9.09 0.82 -44.17
N ARG A 88 -8.50 1.93 -44.64
CA ARG A 88 -9.10 2.86 -45.63
C ARG A 88 -8.39 2.89 -46.98
N GLY A 89 -7.15 2.43 -47.02
CA GLY A 89 -6.26 2.50 -48.18
C GLY A 89 -6.35 1.31 -49.13
N ARG A 90 -7.04 0.23 -48.75
CA ARG A 90 -7.15 -1.00 -49.55
C ARG A 90 -8.04 -0.82 -50.79
N GLY A 91 -7.70 -1.54 -51.87
CA GLY A 91 -8.55 -1.70 -53.07
C GLY A 91 -7.99 -1.13 -54.37
N ARG A 92 -8.46 -1.68 -55.50
CA ARG A 92 -8.09 -1.31 -56.88
C ARG A 92 -8.97 -0.17 -57.42
N ARG A 93 -8.69 1.08 -57.04
CA ARG A 93 -9.24 2.25 -57.76
C ARG A 93 -8.15 2.85 -58.64
N ALA A 94 -8.53 3.30 -59.83
CA ALA A 94 -7.65 3.90 -60.83
C ALA A 94 -6.79 5.02 -60.20
N GLU A 95 -5.49 4.98 -60.47
CA GLU A 95 -4.50 5.97 -60.07
C GLU A 95 -4.60 7.23 -60.94
N TRP A 96 -5.80 7.82 -61.05
CA TRP A 96 -6.05 8.95 -61.95
C TRP A 96 -5.33 10.25 -61.52
N ALA A 97 -4.68 10.24 -60.35
CA ALA A 97 -3.94 11.38 -59.82
C ALA A 97 -2.61 10.92 -59.19
N VAL A 98 -1.72 10.35 -60.02
CA VAL A 98 -0.31 10.12 -59.65
C VAL A 98 0.28 11.46 -59.18
N GLY A 99 0.72 11.53 -57.92
CA GLY A 99 1.28 12.75 -57.32
C GLY A 99 0.34 13.56 -56.41
N LEU A 100 -0.96 13.24 -56.30
CA LEU A 100 -1.86 13.94 -55.36
C LEU A 100 -1.38 13.92 -53.89
N PRO A 101 -0.81 12.81 -53.36
CA PRO A 101 -0.25 12.81 -52.01
C PRO A 101 0.86 13.86 -51.83
N PHE A 102 1.69 14.07 -52.85
CA PHE A 102 2.76 15.07 -52.82
C PHE A 102 2.21 16.51 -52.73
N TYR A 103 1.17 16.85 -53.49
CA TYR A 103 0.55 18.18 -53.38
C TYR A 103 -0.17 18.36 -52.04
N LYS A 104 -0.81 17.31 -51.52
CA LYS A 104 -1.38 17.34 -50.16
C LYS A 104 -0.30 17.58 -49.11
N GLU A 105 0.85 16.94 -49.26
CA GLU A 105 2.03 17.16 -48.42
C GLU A 105 2.49 18.61 -48.46
N MET A 106 2.73 19.13 -49.68
CA MET A 106 3.26 20.46 -49.95
C MET A 106 2.40 21.59 -49.37
N PHE A 107 1.08 21.40 -49.31
CA PHE A 107 0.15 22.38 -48.74
C PHE A 107 -0.29 22.04 -47.30
N GLY A 108 0.35 21.08 -46.63
CA GLY A 108 0.02 20.70 -45.26
C GLY A 108 -1.40 20.14 -45.09
N MET A 109 -1.98 19.60 -46.16
CA MET A 109 -3.33 19.04 -46.21
C MET A 109 -3.38 17.54 -45.88
N SER A 110 -2.23 16.90 -45.64
CA SER A 110 -2.12 15.50 -45.27
C SER A 110 -2.76 15.22 -43.90
N ARG A 111 -3.62 14.19 -43.82
CA ARG A 111 -4.29 13.78 -42.57
C ARG A 111 -4.08 12.30 -42.30
N ALA A 112 -4.01 11.93 -41.03
CA ALA A 112 -3.87 10.54 -40.62
C ALA A 112 -5.10 9.67 -40.92
N GLN A 113 -6.26 10.28 -41.21
CA GLN A 113 -7.49 9.57 -41.59
C GLN A 113 -7.69 9.44 -43.11
N ASP A 114 -6.77 9.95 -43.92
CA ASP A 114 -6.84 9.82 -45.37
C ASP A 114 -6.61 8.36 -45.81
N ARG A 115 -6.90 8.06 -47.08
CA ARG A 115 -6.69 6.72 -47.66
C ARG A 115 -5.21 6.34 -47.76
N ASP A 116 -4.36 7.33 -48.03
CA ASP A 116 -2.91 7.20 -48.00
C ASP A 116 -2.42 8.05 -46.82
N VAL A 117 -1.54 7.50 -46.00
CA VAL A 117 -0.93 8.17 -44.84
C VAL A 117 0.55 8.40 -45.10
N HIS A 118 1.05 9.52 -44.58
CA HIS A 118 2.45 9.85 -44.64
C HIS A 118 3.13 9.44 -43.34
N LEU A 119 4.00 8.43 -43.43
CA LEU A 119 4.77 7.90 -42.31
C LEU A 119 6.06 8.72 -42.16
N SER A 120 6.32 9.12 -40.94
CA SER A 120 7.54 9.81 -40.52
C SER A 120 8.15 9.09 -39.32
N ASP A 121 9.33 9.55 -38.91
CA ASP A 121 9.98 9.11 -37.68
C ASP A 121 9.02 9.13 -36.47
N GLY A 122 9.09 8.07 -35.66
CA GLY A 122 8.30 7.91 -34.44
C GLY A 122 8.62 8.97 -33.39
N GLY A 123 9.87 9.45 -33.35
CA GLY A 123 10.34 10.51 -32.46
C GLY A 123 9.61 11.85 -32.64
N HIS A 124 8.94 12.08 -33.78
CA HIS A 124 8.05 13.25 -33.95
C HIS A 124 6.79 13.18 -33.07
N PHE A 125 6.43 11.99 -32.59
CA PHE A 125 5.31 11.77 -31.70
C PHE A 125 5.76 11.35 -30.29
N GLU A 126 6.49 10.24 -30.17
CA GLU A 126 6.99 9.64 -28.93
C GLU A 126 8.14 8.65 -29.26
N ASN A 127 9.33 8.90 -28.71
CA ASN A 127 10.59 8.31 -29.19
C ASN A 127 10.91 6.90 -28.64
N LEU A 128 10.21 6.44 -27.59
CA LEU A 128 10.45 5.15 -26.93
C LEU A 128 9.51 4.03 -27.41
N ALA A 129 8.55 4.35 -28.29
CA ALA A 129 7.45 3.46 -28.69
C ALA A 129 6.58 2.92 -27.53
N LEU A 130 6.77 3.43 -26.31
CA LEU A 130 6.06 3.02 -25.10
C LEU A 130 4.57 3.35 -25.18
N TYR A 131 4.22 4.50 -25.75
CA TYR A 131 2.83 4.98 -25.81
C TYR A 131 1.88 3.97 -26.46
N GLU A 132 2.33 3.34 -27.54
CA GLU A 132 1.53 2.39 -28.31
C GLU A 132 1.44 1.00 -27.65
N LEU A 133 2.46 0.59 -26.90
CA LEU A 133 2.41 -0.63 -26.09
C LEU A 133 1.43 -0.47 -24.93
N VAL A 134 1.43 0.70 -24.27
CA VAL A 134 0.47 1.01 -23.21
C VAL A 134 -0.96 1.12 -23.75
N ARG A 135 -1.18 1.71 -24.94
CA ARG A 135 -2.50 1.72 -25.61
C ARG A 135 -3.07 0.31 -25.79
N ARG A 136 -2.22 -0.69 -25.98
CA ARG A 136 -2.60 -2.11 -26.16
C ARG A 136 -2.76 -2.86 -24.83
N HIS A 137 -2.60 -2.18 -23.69
CA HIS A 137 -2.62 -2.79 -22.37
C HIS A 137 -1.57 -3.91 -22.22
N CYS A 138 -0.38 -3.74 -22.81
CA CYS A 138 0.70 -4.71 -22.69
C CYS A 138 1.14 -4.85 -21.22
N ARG A 139 1.12 -6.08 -20.69
CA ARG A 139 1.48 -6.36 -19.30
C ARG A 139 2.99 -6.35 -19.05
N TYR A 140 3.78 -6.71 -20.07
CA TYR A 140 5.21 -6.83 -19.99
C TYR A 140 5.84 -5.98 -21.09
N ILE A 141 6.59 -4.96 -20.71
CA ILE A 141 7.17 -3.99 -21.64
C ILE A 141 8.66 -3.86 -21.35
N LEU A 142 9.50 -4.12 -22.36
CA LEU A 142 10.92 -3.79 -22.34
C LEU A 142 11.15 -2.59 -23.26
N VAL A 143 11.67 -1.51 -22.71
CA VAL A 143 12.08 -0.31 -23.43
C VAL A 143 13.60 -0.25 -23.46
N SER A 144 14.16 -0.14 -24.66
CA SER A 144 15.55 0.25 -24.88
C SER A 144 15.56 1.73 -25.25
N ASP A 145 16.03 2.56 -24.34
CA ASP A 145 16.15 4.00 -24.56
C ASP A 145 17.54 4.32 -25.10
N CYS A 146 17.62 4.59 -26.40
CA CYS A 146 18.85 4.98 -27.08
C CYS A 146 18.83 6.46 -27.50
N GLY A 147 17.96 7.28 -26.89
CA GLY A 147 17.88 8.71 -27.18
C GLY A 147 19.11 9.45 -26.66
N ARG A 148 19.55 10.50 -27.36
CA ARG A 148 20.61 11.38 -26.85
C ARG A 148 20.10 12.21 -25.69
N ASP A 149 20.74 12.05 -24.53
CA ASP A 149 20.40 12.80 -23.32
C ASP A 149 21.67 13.05 -22.48
N PRO A 150 22.45 14.09 -22.81
CA PRO A 150 23.72 14.36 -22.13
C PRO A 150 23.53 14.75 -20.65
N ASP A 151 22.37 15.30 -20.29
CA ASP A 151 22.03 15.74 -18.94
C ASP A 151 21.32 14.64 -18.13
N LEU A 152 20.97 13.51 -18.77
CA LEU A 152 20.24 12.38 -18.18
C LEU A 152 18.95 12.84 -17.46
N ALA A 153 18.25 13.78 -18.12
CA ALA A 153 16.99 14.34 -17.68
C ALA A 153 15.81 13.37 -17.93
N PHE A 154 15.99 12.42 -18.85
CA PHE A 154 14.99 11.47 -19.34
C PHE A 154 13.77 12.15 -19.98
N ASP A 155 14.01 13.17 -20.81
CA ASP A 155 12.95 13.97 -21.43
C ASP A 155 12.00 13.14 -22.29
N ASP A 156 12.51 12.18 -23.07
CA ASP A 156 11.70 11.29 -23.91
C ASP A 156 10.76 10.43 -23.05
N PHE A 157 11.27 9.88 -21.94
CA PHE A 157 10.47 9.12 -20.99
C PHE A 157 9.43 10.00 -20.29
N GLY A 158 9.82 11.18 -19.80
CA GLY A 158 8.92 12.14 -19.18
C GLY A 158 7.81 12.59 -20.14
N ASN A 159 8.12 12.76 -21.43
CA ASN A 159 7.15 13.03 -22.48
C ASN A 159 6.18 11.86 -22.68
N ALA A 160 6.68 10.62 -22.74
CA ALA A 160 5.86 9.43 -22.90
C ALA A 160 4.88 9.24 -21.74
N VAL A 161 5.36 9.32 -20.49
CA VAL A 161 4.54 9.16 -19.27
C VAL A 161 3.45 10.22 -19.19
N ARG A 162 3.76 11.50 -19.47
CA ARG A 162 2.76 12.57 -19.51
C ARG A 162 1.65 12.28 -20.52
N ARG A 163 2.01 11.88 -21.74
CA ARG A 163 1.05 11.56 -22.80
C ARG A 163 0.19 10.35 -22.47
N VAL A 164 0.79 9.30 -21.92
CA VAL A 164 0.10 8.08 -21.49
C VAL A 164 -0.92 8.40 -20.38
N ARG A 165 -0.54 9.22 -19.39
CA ARG A 165 -1.44 9.64 -18.32
C ARG A 165 -2.59 10.50 -18.85
N GLU A 166 -2.30 11.49 -19.69
CA GLU A 166 -3.30 12.39 -20.27
C GLU A 166 -4.30 11.66 -21.19
N ASP A 167 -3.81 10.78 -22.06
CA ASP A 167 -4.64 10.16 -23.10
C ASP A 167 -5.34 8.88 -22.62
N PHE A 168 -4.73 8.12 -21.69
CA PHE A 168 -5.21 6.80 -21.26
C PHE A 168 -5.50 6.69 -19.76
N GLY A 169 -5.12 7.67 -18.93
CA GLY A 169 -5.28 7.59 -17.48
C GLY A 169 -4.40 6.53 -16.81
N VAL A 170 -3.36 6.04 -17.50
CA VAL A 170 -2.43 5.02 -16.98
C VAL A 170 -1.32 5.69 -16.18
N ASP A 171 -0.98 5.13 -15.01
CA ASP A 171 0.11 5.61 -14.15
C ASP A 171 1.32 4.67 -14.23
N ILE A 172 2.47 5.21 -14.62
CA ILE A 172 3.74 4.49 -14.71
C ILE A 172 4.65 4.98 -13.58
N ARG A 173 5.08 4.07 -12.71
CA ARG A 173 5.96 4.33 -11.57
C ARG A 173 7.28 3.62 -11.76
N ILE A 174 8.34 4.36 -11.99
CA ILE A 174 9.69 3.84 -12.16
C ILE A 174 10.69 4.82 -11.57
N ASP A 175 11.71 4.31 -10.88
CA ASP A 175 12.83 5.11 -10.41
C ASP A 175 14.01 4.93 -11.37
N LEU A 176 14.38 6.01 -12.05
CA LEU A 176 15.48 6.04 -13.02
C LEU A 176 16.81 6.43 -12.39
N SER A 177 16.85 6.73 -11.09
CA SER A 177 18.06 7.18 -10.41
C SER A 177 19.25 6.21 -10.53
N PRO A 178 19.09 4.87 -10.57
CA PRO A 178 20.22 3.96 -10.73
C PRO A 178 20.87 3.99 -12.12
N LEU A 179 20.15 4.45 -13.15
CA LEU A 179 20.70 4.64 -14.50
C LEU A 179 21.55 5.92 -14.59
N ARG A 180 21.48 6.81 -13.59
CA ARG A 180 22.30 8.03 -13.57
C ARG A 180 23.69 7.72 -13.00
N PRO A 181 24.75 8.24 -13.63
CA PRO A 181 26.10 8.22 -13.08
C PRO A 181 26.13 8.81 -11.67
N GLY A 182 26.79 8.10 -10.74
CA GLY A 182 27.10 8.59 -9.42
C GLY A 182 28.24 9.62 -9.42
N PRO A 183 28.70 10.04 -8.23
CA PRO A 183 29.86 10.93 -8.09
C PRO A 183 31.16 10.36 -8.68
N ASP A 184 31.25 9.05 -8.82
CA ASP A 184 32.32 8.28 -9.45
C ASP A 184 32.24 8.24 -10.98
N GLY A 185 31.14 8.77 -11.57
CA GLY A 185 30.94 8.83 -13.02
C GLY A 185 30.34 7.58 -13.63
N TRP A 186 29.93 6.60 -12.81
CA TRP A 186 29.37 5.32 -13.28
C TRP A 186 27.91 5.15 -12.84
N ALA A 187 27.09 4.61 -13.73
CA ALA A 187 25.75 4.16 -13.39
C ALA A 187 25.82 2.99 -12.40
N ARG A 188 24.75 2.79 -11.64
CA ARG A 188 24.68 1.74 -10.61
C ARG A 188 24.00 0.47 -11.11
N GLN A 189 23.15 0.58 -12.13
CA GLN A 189 22.44 -0.54 -12.73
C GLN A 189 22.36 -0.36 -14.25
N PRO A 190 22.49 -1.44 -15.05
CA PRO A 190 22.30 -1.40 -16.49
C PRO A 190 20.82 -1.30 -16.90
N MET A 191 19.91 -1.76 -16.02
CA MET A 191 18.47 -1.82 -16.25
C MET A 191 17.73 -1.48 -14.97
N VAL A 192 16.56 -0.85 -15.10
CA VAL A 192 15.65 -0.57 -13.99
C VAL A 192 14.25 -1.12 -14.30
N ALA A 193 13.57 -1.59 -13.26
CA ALA A 193 12.19 -2.04 -13.33
C ALA A 193 11.23 -1.01 -12.74
N GLY A 194 10.00 -0.98 -13.25
CA GLY A 194 8.90 -0.16 -12.74
C GLY A 194 7.55 -0.82 -12.94
N ASP A 195 6.52 -0.23 -12.34
CA ASP A 195 5.16 -0.74 -12.34
C ASP A 195 4.24 0.14 -13.19
N ILE A 196 3.34 -0.49 -13.94
CA ILE A 196 2.31 0.16 -14.76
C ILE A 196 0.94 -0.15 -14.13
N HIS A 197 0.15 0.87 -13.85
CA HIS A 197 -1.20 0.74 -13.31
C HIS A 197 -2.23 1.17 -14.35
N TYR A 198 -3.00 0.21 -14.84
CA TYR A 198 -4.07 0.46 -15.81
C TYR A 198 -5.38 0.82 -15.09
N PRO A 199 -6.22 1.71 -15.67
CA PRO A 199 -7.53 2.05 -15.11
C PRO A 199 -8.48 0.87 -14.92
N THR A 200 -8.25 -0.24 -15.63
CA THR A 200 -9.02 -1.49 -15.52
C THR A 200 -8.75 -2.26 -14.23
N GLY A 201 -7.73 -1.87 -13.46
CA GLY A 201 -7.24 -2.58 -12.28
C GLY A 201 -6.08 -3.54 -12.58
N ASP A 202 -5.74 -3.73 -13.86
CA ASP A 202 -4.60 -4.54 -14.26
C ASP A 202 -3.27 -3.85 -13.95
N THR A 203 -2.25 -4.65 -13.63
CA THR A 203 -0.87 -4.17 -13.42
C THR A 203 0.09 -4.79 -14.41
N GLY A 204 1.03 -3.97 -14.89
CA GLY A 204 2.11 -4.36 -15.79
C GLY A 204 3.48 -4.03 -15.21
N VAL A 205 4.52 -4.59 -15.83
CA VAL A 205 5.93 -4.36 -15.51
C VAL A 205 6.61 -3.70 -16.69
N LEU A 206 7.30 -2.59 -16.42
CA LEU A 206 8.17 -1.89 -17.35
C LEU A 206 9.62 -2.20 -16.98
N LEU A 207 10.40 -2.69 -17.93
CA LEU A 207 11.86 -2.77 -17.84
C LEU A 207 12.44 -1.70 -18.77
N MET A 208 13.39 -0.91 -18.28
CA MET A 208 14.06 0.12 -19.06
C MET A 208 15.57 -0.10 -19.02
N ILE A 209 16.15 -0.30 -20.19
CA ILE A 209 17.60 -0.42 -20.42
C ILE A 209 18.08 0.78 -21.24
N ARG A 210 19.25 1.31 -20.92
CA ARG A 210 19.82 2.49 -21.58
C ARG A 210 21.35 2.36 -21.67
N PRO A 211 21.96 2.76 -22.81
CA PRO A 211 23.41 2.90 -22.94
C PRO A 211 23.98 3.81 -21.85
N THR A 212 24.58 3.22 -20.83
CA THR A 212 25.16 3.83 -19.64
C THR A 212 26.43 3.11 -19.23
N LEU A 213 27.44 3.89 -18.85
CA LEU A 213 28.71 3.33 -18.42
C LEU A 213 28.65 3.00 -16.93
N MET A 214 28.99 1.77 -16.58
CA MET A 214 29.04 1.13 -15.28
C MET A 214 30.48 0.93 -14.75
N GLY A 215 31.50 1.15 -15.58
CA GLY A 215 32.93 1.09 -15.20
C GLY A 215 33.55 -0.30 -15.32
N ASN A 216 32.82 -1.26 -15.86
CA ASN A 216 33.26 -2.63 -16.11
C ASN A 216 33.22 -3.00 -17.61
N GLU A 217 33.21 -2.00 -18.48
CA GLU A 217 33.09 -2.18 -19.91
C GLU A 217 34.30 -2.90 -20.53
N PRO A 218 34.11 -3.53 -21.70
CA PRO A 218 35.19 -3.99 -22.56
C PRO A 218 36.24 -2.91 -22.86
N ALA A 219 37.50 -3.32 -23.03
CA ALA A 219 38.65 -2.41 -23.14
C ALA A 219 38.58 -1.47 -24.36
N ASP A 220 37.98 -1.92 -25.46
CA ASP A 220 37.69 -1.13 -26.66
C ASP A 220 36.67 -0.02 -26.39
N VAL A 221 35.57 -0.34 -25.70
CA VAL A 221 34.54 0.65 -25.30
C VAL A 221 35.12 1.67 -24.32
N ALA A 222 35.90 1.21 -23.33
CA ALA A 222 36.57 2.08 -22.37
C ALA A 222 37.58 3.03 -23.06
N GLN A 223 38.35 2.51 -24.02
CA GLN A 223 39.29 3.30 -24.83
C GLN A 223 38.55 4.32 -25.70
N TYR A 224 37.42 3.95 -26.30
CA TYR A 224 36.61 4.86 -27.11
C TYR A 224 36.05 6.00 -26.26
N LYS A 225 35.47 5.70 -25.09
CA LYS A 225 35.00 6.72 -24.14
C LYS A 225 36.12 7.67 -23.71
N ALA A 226 37.32 7.16 -23.46
CA ALA A 226 38.47 7.98 -23.06
C ALA A 226 38.87 9.00 -24.14
N ARG A 227 38.60 8.71 -25.43
CA ARG A 227 38.85 9.62 -26.55
C ARG A 227 37.65 10.48 -26.92
N ASN A 228 36.44 10.03 -26.61
CA ASN A 228 35.18 10.67 -27.00
C ASN A 228 34.34 11.00 -25.76
N ALA A 229 34.54 12.19 -25.21
CA ALA A 229 33.88 12.61 -23.96
C ALA A 229 32.34 12.58 -24.04
N ALA A 230 31.78 12.83 -25.23
CA ALA A 230 30.34 12.83 -25.47
C ALA A 230 29.71 11.44 -25.52
N PHE A 231 30.47 10.36 -25.73
CA PHE A 231 29.96 8.98 -25.74
C PHE A 231 29.39 8.60 -24.35
N PRO A 232 28.23 7.92 -24.24
CA PRO A 232 27.33 7.42 -25.28
C PRO A 232 26.16 8.37 -25.64
N HIS A 233 26.38 9.68 -25.58
CA HIS A 233 25.40 10.76 -25.85
C HIS A 233 25.86 11.70 -26.98
N GLU A 234 26.53 11.12 -27.98
CA GLU A 234 26.97 11.87 -29.16
C GLU A 234 25.78 12.42 -29.95
N SER A 235 26.05 13.46 -30.75
CA SER A 235 24.99 14.21 -31.44
C SER A 235 24.23 13.33 -32.44
N THR A 236 22.90 13.34 -32.35
CA THR A 236 22.02 12.71 -33.37
C THR A 236 22.02 13.44 -34.71
N GLY A 237 22.68 14.60 -34.78
CA GLY A 237 22.95 15.29 -36.05
C GLY A 237 24.03 14.59 -36.90
N ASP A 238 24.86 13.75 -36.29
CA ASP A 238 25.78 12.87 -37.02
C ASP A 238 25.04 11.60 -37.45
N GLN A 239 24.89 11.42 -38.76
CA GLN A 239 24.21 10.28 -39.35
C GLN A 239 25.18 9.26 -39.97
N PHE A 240 26.49 9.49 -39.89
CA PHE A 240 27.52 8.68 -40.56
C PHE A 240 28.59 8.22 -39.59
N TYR A 241 28.27 7.21 -38.79
CA TYR A 241 29.22 6.63 -37.84
C TYR A 241 30.41 5.99 -38.56
N ASP A 242 31.61 6.23 -38.03
CA ASP A 242 32.79 5.45 -38.39
C ASP A 242 32.75 4.05 -37.74
N GLU A 243 33.68 3.18 -38.15
CA GLU A 243 33.73 1.79 -37.66
C GLU A 243 33.91 1.72 -36.14
N ALA A 244 34.75 2.59 -35.57
CA ALA A 244 35.04 2.59 -34.15
C ALA A 244 33.83 3.05 -33.32
N GLN A 245 33.13 4.08 -33.78
CA GLN A 245 31.90 4.57 -33.15
C GLN A 245 30.80 3.51 -33.20
N TRP A 246 30.56 2.94 -34.38
CA TRP A 246 29.51 1.93 -34.56
C TRP A 246 29.77 0.69 -33.69
N GLU A 247 31.00 0.17 -33.72
CA GLU A 247 31.36 -1.01 -32.93
C GLU A 247 31.30 -0.71 -31.43
N SER A 248 31.68 0.49 -30.99
CA SER A 248 31.60 0.88 -29.58
C SER A 248 30.15 0.93 -29.06
N TYR A 249 29.21 1.49 -29.83
CA TYR A 249 27.78 1.44 -29.45
C TYR A 249 27.23 0.01 -29.48
N ARG A 250 27.56 -0.78 -30.52
CA ARG A 250 27.12 -2.18 -30.62
C ARG A 250 27.62 -3.00 -29.43
N ARG A 251 28.91 -2.88 -29.11
CA ARG A 251 29.56 -3.63 -28.02
C ARG A 251 29.07 -3.18 -26.64
N LEU A 252 28.86 -1.87 -26.44
CA LEU A 252 28.26 -1.36 -25.20
C LEU A 252 26.85 -1.94 -24.99
N GLY A 253 25.98 -1.87 -26.00
CA GLY A 253 24.62 -2.40 -25.89
C GLY A 253 24.57 -3.91 -25.66
N GLU A 254 25.44 -4.68 -26.32
CA GLU A 254 25.60 -6.11 -26.07
C GLU A 254 26.06 -6.38 -24.63
N HIS A 255 27.07 -5.66 -24.15
CA HIS A 255 27.59 -5.82 -22.79
C HIS A 255 26.54 -5.51 -21.72
N GLU A 256 25.78 -4.42 -21.87
CA GLU A 256 24.70 -4.08 -20.94
C GLU A 256 23.58 -5.10 -20.94
N ALA A 257 23.18 -5.60 -22.11
CA ALA A 257 22.17 -6.65 -22.20
C ALA A 257 22.65 -7.94 -21.52
N GLU A 258 23.92 -8.31 -21.67
CA GLU A 258 24.51 -9.45 -20.95
C GLU A 258 24.47 -9.23 -19.43
N LEU A 259 24.89 -8.06 -18.95
CA LEU A 259 24.84 -7.72 -17.52
C LEU A 259 23.40 -7.74 -16.98
N ALA A 260 22.45 -7.21 -17.75
CA ALA A 260 21.04 -7.11 -17.35
C ALA A 260 20.34 -8.47 -17.31
N PHE A 261 20.58 -9.34 -18.31
CA PHE A 261 19.81 -10.57 -18.47
C PHE A 261 20.50 -11.84 -17.99
N GLN A 262 21.84 -11.92 -17.91
CA GLN A 262 22.51 -13.14 -17.44
C GLN A 262 22.10 -13.57 -16.02
N PRO A 263 22.00 -12.67 -15.01
CA PRO A 263 21.60 -13.06 -13.66
C PRO A 263 20.20 -13.69 -13.63
N ILE A 264 19.28 -13.15 -14.44
CA ILE A 264 17.91 -13.64 -14.58
C ILE A 264 17.89 -15.02 -15.26
N LEU A 265 18.60 -15.14 -16.39
CA LEU A 265 18.63 -16.37 -17.20
C LEU A 265 19.29 -17.54 -16.47
N ARG A 266 20.24 -17.30 -15.55
CA ARG A 266 20.83 -18.37 -14.73
C ARG A 266 19.85 -18.95 -13.71
N GLN A 267 18.92 -18.14 -13.22
CA GLN A 267 17.92 -18.58 -12.24
C GLN A 267 16.74 -19.30 -12.90
N LEU A 268 16.46 -18.98 -14.16
CA LEU A 268 15.42 -19.62 -14.94
C LEU A 268 16.00 -20.83 -15.68
N HIS A 269 15.51 -22.03 -15.43
CA HIS A 269 15.78 -23.20 -16.29
C HIS A 269 15.02 -23.03 -17.62
N VAL A 270 15.39 -22.05 -18.46
CA VAL A 270 14.66 -21.66 -19.67
C VAL A 270 14.84 -22.70 -20.78
N LYS A 271 13.72 -23.17 -21.35
CA LYS A 271 13.66 -23.74 -22.70
C LYS A 271 12.82 -22.80 -23.57
N ALA A 272 13.43 -22.09 -24.51
CA ALA A 272 12.97 -20.85 -25.18
C ALA A 272 11.56 -20.80 -25.85
N GLU A 273 10.66 -21.77 -25.65
CA GLU A 273 9.44 -21.94 -26.45
C GLU A 273 8.11 -21.77 -25.69
N ASN A 274 8.10 -21.48 -24.38
CA ASN A 274 6.83 -21.36 -23.63
C ASN A 274 6.48 -19.89 -23.27
N PRO A 275 5.34 -19.34 -23.72
CA PRO A 275 4.92 -17.96 -23.39
C PRO A 275 4.76 -17.69 -21.89
N GLU A 276 4.51 -18.70 -21.04
CA GLU A 276 4.53 -18.55 -19.57
C GLU A 276 5.91 -18.14 -19.02
N GLN A 277 6.97 -18.37 -19.79
CA GLN A 277 8.33 -17.96 -19.43
C GLN A 277 8.51 -16.45 -19.54
N GLY A 278 7.74 -15.75 -20.39
CA GLY A 278 7.78 -14.29 -20.46
C GLY A 278 7.36 -13.65 -19.14
N ALA A 279 6.27 -14.13 -18.56
CA ALA A 279 5.82 -13.67 -17.24
C ALA A 279 6.86 -13.95 -16.14
N SER A 280 7.46 -15.13 -16.16
CA SER A 280 8.51 -15.53 -15.21
C SER A 280 9.78 -14.68 -15.36
N LEU A 281 10.18 -14.38 -16.59
CA LEU A 281 11.32 -13.51 -16.91
C LEU A 281 11.09 -12.11 -16.36
N PHE A 282 9.93 -11.51 -16.61
CA PHE A 282 9.62 -10.18 -16.09
C PHE A 282 9.47 -10.17 -14.57
N ALA A 283 8.94 -11.22 -13.96
CA ALA A 283 8.87 -11.33 -12.50
C ALA A 283 10.26 -11.38 -11.86
N GLN A 284 11.19 -12.14 -12.44
CA GLN A 284 12.57 -12.22 -11.96
C GLN A 284 13.35 -10.94 -12.27
N ALA A 285 13.20 -10.37 -13.47
CA ALA A 285 13.78 -9.09 -13.83
C ALA A 285 13.32 -7.98 -12.89
N ARG A 286 12.03 -7.94 -12.54
CA ARG A 286 11.52 -6.98 -11.56
C ARG A 286 12.14 -7.20 -10.18
N ARG A 287 12.37 -8.43 -9.74
CA ARG A 287 13.02 -8.69 -8.44
C ARG A 287 14.47 -8.24 -8.41
N GLU A 288 15.19 -8.45 -9.51
CA GLU A 288 16.62 -8.10 -9.65
C GLU A 288 16.83 -6.60 -9.82
N TRP A 289 16.00 -5.96 -10.65
CA TRP A 289 16.24 -4.60 -11.16
C TRP A 289 15.25 -3.54 -10.64
N LEU A 290 14.35 -3.89 -9.70
CA LEU A 290 13.59 -2.85 -9.01
C LEU A 290 14.55 -2.08 -8.09
N PRO A 291 14.69 -0.75 -8.27
CA PRO A 291 15.66 0.03 -7.52
C PRO A 291 15.49 -0.11 -6.01
N VAL A 292 16.60 -0.34 -5.31
CA VAL A 292 16.59 -0.36 -3.85
C VAL A 292 16.35 1.07 -3.35
N PRO A 293 15.43 1.29 -2.39
CA PRO A 293 15.16 2.61 -1.85
C PRO A 293 16.42 3.30 -1.32
N ALA A 294 16.52 4.61 -1.55
CA ALA A 294 17.70 5.37 -1.18
C ALA A 294 18.06 5.22 0.30
N GLY A 295 19.34 4.92 0.57
CA GLY A 295 19.88 4.70 1.92
C GLY A 295 19.42 3.41 2.60
N TYR A 296 18.67 2.54 1.92
CA TYR A 296 18.19 1.28 2.55
C TYR A 296 19.33 0.37 2.96
N SER A 297 20.42 0.27 2.18
CA SER A 297 21.55 -0.61 2.53
C SER A 297 22.17 -0.27 3.90
N GLU A 298 22.27 1.01 4.24
CA GLU A 298 22.77 1.48 5.54
C GLU A 298 21.76 1.18 6.66
N ARG A 299 20.47 1.46 6.42
CA ARG A 299 19.39 1.17 7.39
C ARG A 299 19.18 -0.33 7.60
N PHE A 300 19.40 -1.15 6.58
CA PHE A 300 19.30 -2.61 6.67
C PHE A 300 20.32 -3.19 7.63
N ALA A 301 21.56 -2.67 7.67
CA ALA A 301 22.56 -3.09 8.65
C ALA A 301 22.08 -2.83 10.09
N HIS A 302 21.44 -1.68 10.32
CA HIS A 302 20.80 -1.37 11.60
C HIS A 302 19.63 -2.33 11.91
N TYR A 303 18.74 -2.59 10.94
CA TYR A 303 17.63 -3.54 11.14
C TYR A 303 18.11 -4.96 11.43
N ALA A 304 19.17 -5.42 10.77
CA ALA A 304 19.78 -6.71 11.03
C ALA A 304 20.35 -6.79 12.47
N SER A 305 21.01 -5.72 12.93
CA SER A 305 21.49 -5.64 14.33
C SER A 305 20.33 -5.69 15.33
N ARG A 306 19.25 -4.94 15.09
CA ARG A 306 18.08 -4.91 15.96
C ARG A 306 17.35 -6.27 16.00
N ALA A 307 17.23 -6.95 14.86
CA ALA A 307 16.69 -8.31 14.82
C ALA A 307 17.55 -9.29 15.64
N ALA A 308 18.88 -9.23 15.49
CA ALA A 308 19.80 -10.08 16.25
C ALA A 308 19.74 -9.83 17.78
N GLU A 309 19.53 -8.58 18.20
CA GLU A 309 19.30 -8.24 19.62
C GLU A 309 18.02 -8.87 20.16
N ILE A 310 16.93 -8.83 19.37
CA ILE A 310 15.65 -9.44 19.74
C ILE A 310 15.80 -10.96 19.85
N ASP A 311 16.48 -11.59 18.90
CA ASP A 311 16.71 -13.04 18.93
C ASP A 311 17.57 -13.43 20.15
N THR A 312 18.60 -12.64 20.48
CA THR A 312 19.41 -12.83 21.69
C THR A 312 18.56 -12.69 22.96
N LEU A 313 17.65 -11.72 23.01
CA LEU A 313 16.72 -11.53 24.13
C LEU A 313 15.73 -12.69 24.26
N LEU A 314 15.25 -13.27 23.16
CA LEU A 314 14.40 -14.45 23.19
C LEU A 314 15.10 -15.64 23.85
N HIS A 315 16.36 -15.88 23.50
CA HIS A 315 17.19 -16.90 24.14
C HIS A 315 17.45 -16.58 25.61
N ALA A 316 17.84 -15.35 25.95
CA ALA A 316 18.22 -14.94 27.31
C ALA A 316 17.05 -14.86 28.30
N SER A 317 15.87 -14.40 27.84
CA SER A 317 14.65 -14.30 28.67
C SER A 317 14.10 -15.66 29.09
N GLY A 318 14.57 -16.73 28.47
CA GLY A 318 14.07 -18.08 28.66
C GLY A 318 12.65 -18.27 28.12
N ALA A 319 12.25 -17.46 27.14
CA ALA A 319 10.98 -17.55 26.41
C ALA A 319 11.02 -18.63 25.31
N HIS A 320 11.55 -19.81 25.65
CA HIS A 320 11.80 -20.91 24.71
C HIS A 320 10.56 -21.34 23.91
N ARG A 321 9.36 -21.25 24.52
CA ARG A 321 8.12 -21.56 23.82
C ARG A 321 7.84 -20.58 22.68
N LEU A 322 7.95 -19.27 22.96
CA LEU A 322 7.77 -18.24 21.93
C LEU A 322 8.84 -18.36 20.84
N LEU A 323 10.09 -18.63 21.21
CA LEU A 323 11.17 -18.86 20.24
C LEU A 323 10.81 -19.98 19.24
N ARG A 324 10.35 -21.14 19.72
CA ARG A 324 9.94 -22.27 18.88
C ARG A 324 8.69 -21.98 18.02
N GLU A 325 7.82 -21.10 18.50
CA GLU A 325 6.64 -20.64 17.74
C GLU A 325 7.01 -19.62 16.65
N VAL A 326 8.06 -18.81 16.84
CA VAL A 326 8.55 -17.85 15.82
C VAL A 326 9.42 -18.56 14.78
N PHE A 327 10.24 -19.53 15.21
CA PHE A 327 11.15 -20.29 14.36
C PHE A 327 10.77 -21.78 14.34
N GLU A 328 9.64 -22.10 13.71
CA GLU A 328 9.10 -23.46 13.61
C GLU A 328 10.05 -24.47 12.93
N GLU A 329 11.03 -23.99 12.16
CA GLU A 329 12.06 -24.82 11.54
C GLU A 329 12.97 -25.53 12.55
N GLU A 330 13.25 -24.90 13.71
CA GLU A 330 14.10 -25.47 14.75
C GLU A 330 13.49 -26.76 15.33
N PRO A 331 12.25 -26.77 15.85
CA PRO A 331 11.60 -28.00 16.30
C PRO A 331 11.37 -29.00 15.16
N TYR A 332 11.08 -28.54 13.93
CA TYR A 332 10.92 -29.43 12.78
C TYR A 332 12.21 -30.24 12.51
N ILE A 333 13.38 -29.60 12.57
CA ILE A 333 14.67 -30.27 12.38
C ILE A 333 14.96 -31.22 13.54
N GLU A 334 14.72 -30.81 14.78
CA GLU A 334 14.87 -31.66 15.97
C GLU A 334 14.06 -32.96 15.85
N ASP A 335 12.82 -32.86 15.37
CA ASP A 335 11.91 -34.00 15.23
C ASP A 335 12.23 -34.87 13.99
N SER A 336 12.74 -34.25 12.92
CA SER A 336 12.99 -34.90 11.62
C SER A 336 14.34 -35.60 11.51
N VAL A 337 15.36 -35.19 12.29
CA VAL A 337 16.71 -35.76 12.21
C VAL A 337 16.85 -36.99 13.13
N PRO A 338 17.07 -38.21 12.58
CA PRO A 338 17.12 -39.45 13.38
C PRO A 338 18.25 -39.48 14.42
N PHE A 339 19.33 -38.74 14.20
CA PHE A 339 20.53 -38.76 15.04
C PHE A 339 20.29 -38.09 16.41
N ALA A 340 19.43 -37.06 16.47
CA ALA A 340 19.11 -36.33 17.71
C ALA A 340 18.28 -37.17 18.70
N ARG A 341 17.48 -38.13 18.20
CA ARG A 341 16.63 -39.02 19.00
C ARG A 341 17.40 -39.98 19.92
N SER A 342 18.71 -40.13 19.72
CA SER A 342 19.54 -41.11 20.44
C SER A 342 20.16 -40.61 21.75
N ARG A 343 20.16 -39.30 22.02
CA ARG A 343 20.87 -38.71 23.18
C ARG A 343 20.00 -37.97 24.19
N GLN A 344 18.77 -37.61 23.84
CA GLN A 344 17.81 -37.04 24.77
C GLN A 344 16.53 -37.88 24.69
N GLY A 345 15.97 -38.24 25.84
CA GLY A 345 14.75 -39.06 25.93
C GLY A 345 13.64 -38.55 25.01
N GLY A 346 12.74 -39.47 24.61
CA GLY A 346 11.75 -39.26 23.54
C GLY A 346 11.01 -37.91 23.57
N PRO A 347 10.47 -37.46 22.43
CA PRO A 347 10.02 -36.09 22.23
C PRO A 347 9.02 -35.69 23.32
N VAL A 348 9.45 -34.78 24.21
CA VAL A 348 8.55 -34.11 25.14
C VAL A 348 7.72 -33.17 24.28
N ARG A 349 6.57 -33.65 23.80
CA ARG A 349 5.59 -32.77 23.17
C ARG A 349 5.28 -31.64 24.15
N PRO A 350 5.48 -30.37 23.78
CA PRO A 350 5.16 -29.26 24.67
C PRO A 350 3.68 -29.38 25.09
N ALA A 351 3.38 -29.05 26.34
CA ALA A 351 2.02 -29.08 26.85
C ALA A 351 1.10 -28.23 25.95
N LEU A 352 -0.10 -28.73 25.65
CA LEU A 352 -1.08 -28.05 24.80
C LEU A 352 -1.32 -26.59 25.24
N SER A 353 -1.32 -26.31 26.55
CA SER A 353 -1.46 -24.95 27.09
C SER A 353 -0.12 -24.36 27.58
N PRO A 354 0.15 -23.05 27.35
CA PRO A 354 1.34 -22.38 27.85
C PRO A 354 1.33 -22.24 29.39
N ARG A 355 2.50 -22.39 30.03
CA ARG A 355 2.64 -22.16 31.47
C ARG A 355 2.64 -20.65 31.74
N THR A 356 2.28 -20.23 32.96
CA THR A 356 2.30 -18.81 33.37
C THR A 356 3.65 -18.13 33.13
N ARG A 357 4.76 -18.86 33.30
CA ARG A 357 6.12 -18.36 33.02
C ARG A 357 6.38 -18.15 31.53
N ASP A 358 5.80 -18.97 30.66
CA ASP A 358 5.92 -18.83 29.20
C ASP A 358 5.16 -17.58 28.74
N ILE A 359 3.98 -17.36 29.32
CA ILE A 359 3.13 -16.18 29.09
C ILE A 359 3.85 -14.91 29.54
N SER A 360 4.35 -14.85 30.79
CA SER A 360 4.99 -13.62 31.29
C SER A 360 6.30 -13.27 30.58
N ARG A 361 7.12 -14.26 30.20
CA ARG A 361 8.39 -14.04 29.50
C ARG A 361 8.20 -13.65 28.03
N SER A 362 7.17 -14.17 27.37
CA SER A 362 6.86 -13.80 25.98
C SER A 362 6.46 -12.33 25.83
N LEU A 363 5.84 -11.72 26.86
CA LEU A 363 5.39 -10.33 26.81
C LEU A 363 6.52 -9.33 26.51
N GLN A 364 7.68 -9.47 27.18
CA GLN A 364 8.81 -8.56 26.97
C GLN A 364 9.36 -8.68 25.55
N ALA A 365 9.49 -9.91 25.05
CA ALA A 365 9.96 -10.17 23.70
C ALA A 365 8.99 -9.64 22.63
N CYS A 366 7.68 -9.86 22.81
CA CYS A 366 6.64 -9.33 21.91
C CYS A 366 6.66 -7.79 21.85
N ARG A 367 6.92 -7.12 22.97
CA ARG A 367 7.06 -5.65 23.00
C ARG A 367 8.27 -5.17 22.19
N GLN A 368 9.41 -5.83 22.31
CA GLN A 368 10.61 -5.45 21.53
C GLN A 368 10.42 -5.72 20.04
N ALA A 369 9.81 -6.86 19.69
CA ALA A 369 9.47 -7.18 18.30
C ALA A 369 8.52 -6.14 17.69
N LEU A 370 7.47 -5.74 18.41
CA LEU A 370 6.52 -4.73 17.92
C LEU A 370 7.14 -3.33 17.76
N LEU A 371 8.03 -2.92 18.67
CA LEU A 371 8.78 -1.66 18.53
C LEU A 371 9.66 -1.68 17.27
N PHE A 372 10.35 -2.79 17.03
CA PHE A 372 11.14 -2.97 15.81
C PHE A 372 10.27 -2.98 14.55
N MET A 373 9.11 -3.64 14.60
CA MET A 373 8.14 -3.62 13.50
C MET A 373 7.63 -2.21 13.20
N GLU A 374 7.33 -1.42 14.23
CA GLU A 374 6.90 -0.03 14.08
C GLU A 374 8.01 0.85 13.50
N GLU A 375 9.24 0.68 13.99
CA GLU A 375 10.42 1.38 13.48
C GLU A 375 10.57 1.18 11.96
N VAL A 376 10.57 -0.07 11.50
CA VAL A 376 10.66 -0.38 10.06
C VAL A 376 9.44 0.15 9.31
N PHE A 377 8.23 0.01 9.87
CA PHE A 377 7.00 0.52 9.28
C PHE A 377 7.08 2.02 8.99
N LEU A 378 7.61 2.81 9.94
CA LEU A 378 7.76 4.26 9.81
C LEU A 378 8.90 4.64 8.86
N CYS A 379 10.08 4.03 9.03
CA CYS A 379 11.26 4.37 8.24
C CYS A 379 11.10 4.01 6.76
N GLU A 380 10.49 2.85 6.46
CA GLU A 380 10.35 2.34 5.09
C GLU A 380 8.98 2.61 4.47
N LYS A 381 8.06 3.26 5.21
CA LYS A 381 6.70 3.58 4.77
C LYS A 381 5.95 2.35 4.24
N LEU A 382 5.97 1.28 5.04
CA LEU A 382 5.42 -0.01 4.64
C LEU A 382 3.90 0.03 4.36
N ASN A 383 3.19 1.10 4.74
CA ASN A 383 1.81 1.32 4.30
C ASN A 383 1.64 1.38 2.77
N GLU A 384 2.69 1.77 2.04
CA GLU A 384 2.69 1.91 0.59
C GLU A 384 3.64 0.92 -0.09
N THR A 385 4.73 0.54 0.58
CA THR A 385 5.88 -0.12 -0.05
C THR A 385 6.11 -1.56 0.41
N TYR A 386 5.22 -2.15 1.23
CA TYR A 386 5.43 -3.49 1.82
C TYR A 386 5.68 -4.61 0.80
N ASN A 387 5.20 -4.45 -0.44
CA ASN A 387 5.37 -5.42 -1.53
C ASN A 387 6.70 -5.25 -2.29
N HIS A 388 7.55 -4.31 -1.88
CA HIS A 388 8.86 -4.10 -2.47
C HIS A 388 9.77 -5.32 -2.18
N PRO A 389 10.46 -5.90 -3.18
CA PRO A 389 11.30 -7.09 -3.00
C PRO A 389 12.39 -6.93 -1.93
N ALA A 390 12.95 -5.72 -1.78
CA ALA A 390 13.96 -5.41 -0.77
C ALA A 390 13.49 -5.67 0.68
N TYR A 391 12.18 -5.60 0.94
CA TYR A 391 11.61 -5.81 2.28
C TYR A 391 11.09 -7.23 2.51
N LEU A 392 11.20 -8.13 1.52
CA LEU A 392 10.67 -9.49 1.62
C LEU A 392 11.18 -10.23 2.86
N GLY A 393 12.47 -10.10 3.18
CA GLY A 393 13.06 -10.70 4.39
C GLY A 393 12.44 -10.18 5.69
N LEU A 394 12.27 -8.86 5.80
CA LEU A 394 11.64 -8.21 6.95
C LEU A 394 10.17 -8.57 7.08
N MET A 395 9.43 -8.59 5.96
CA MET A 395 8.02 -8.98 5.94
C MET A 395 7.83 -10.46 6.34
N ASN A 396 8.73 -11.35 5.90
CA ASN A 396 8.72 -12.75 6.34
C ASN A 396 9.08 -12.89 7.82
N TYR A 397 10.01 -12.08 8.33
CA TYR A 397 10.30 -12.02 9.76
C TYR A 397 9.07 -11.57 10.56
N PHE A 398 8.34 -10.55 10.07
CA PHE A 398 7.11 -10.10 10.71
C PHE A 398 6.02 -11.17 10.65
N ALA A 399 5.90 -11.88 9.53
CA ALA A 399 4.96 -12.99 9.38
C ALA A 399 5.20 -14.05 10.46
N ARG A 400 6.45 -14.47 10.67
CA ARG A 400 6.81 -15.46 11.71
C ARG A 400 6.34 -15.03 13.11
N TRP A 401 6.67 -13.80 13.51
CA TRP A 401 6.23 -13.25 14.78
C TRP A 401 4.71 -13.15 14.92
N THR A 402 4.04 -12.63 13.89
CA THR A 402 2.58 -12.43 13.92
C THR A 402 1.79 -13.73 13.79
N HIS A 403 2.40 -14.82 13.31
CA HIS A 403 1.79 -16.15 13.30
C HIS A 403 1.98 -16.90 14.63
N ALA A 404 3.01 -16.57 15.41
CA ALA A 404 3.27 -17.20 16.70
C ALA A 404 2.06 -17.10 17.66
N PRO A 405 1.52 -18.23 18.17
CA PRO A 405 0.37 -18.23 19.06
C PRO A 405 0.51 -17.34 20.30
N LEU A 406 1.67 -17.31 20.96
CA LEU A 406 1.93 -16.45 22.12
C LEU A 406 1.96 -14.97 21.76
N PHE A 407 2.37 -14.61 20.53
CA PHE A 407 2.30 -13.22 20.07
C PHE A 407 0.85 -12.81 19.83
N ARG A 408 0.08 -13.64 19.12
CA ARG A 408 -1.36 -13.43 18.88
C ARG A 408 -2.16 -13.35 20.17
N LEU A 409 -1.76 -14.13 21.18
CA LEU A 409 -2.31 -14.10 22.52
C LEU A 409 -2.18 -12.71 23.16
N TRP A 410 -1.03 -12.04 22.98
CA TRP A 410 -0.79 -10.71 23.54
C TRP A 410 -1.27 -9.55 22.67
N TRP A 411 -1.51 -9.78 21.38
CA TRP A 411 -1.85 -8.74 20.40
C TRP A 411 -3.02 -7.82 20.82
N PRO A 412 -4.17 -8.32 21.30
CA PRO A 412 -5.29 -7.45 21.70
C PRO A 412 -4.94 -6.42 22.77
N LEU A 413 -3.96 -6.75 23.63
CA LEU A 413 -3.45 -5.86 24.67
C LEU A 413 -2.32 -4.98 24.16
N LEU A 414 -1.35 -5.56 23.46
CA LEU A 414 -0.15 -4.83 23.05
C LEU A 414 -0.42 -3.79 21.97
N LYS A 415 -1.43 -4.02 21.11
CA LYS A 415 -1.77 -3.07 20.06
C LYS A 415 -2.21 -1.70 20.59
N THR A 416 -2.61 -1.59 21.85
CA THR A 416 -2.99 -0.31 22.46
C THR A 416 -1.79 0.63 22.65
N LEU A 417 -0.58 0.10 22.59
CA LEU A 417 0.66 0.88 22.73
C LEU A 417 1.09 1.56 21.42
N TYR A 418 0.41 1.29 20.31
CA TYR A 418 0.87 1.69 18.98
C TYR A 418 -0.18 2.49 18.18
N PRO A 419 0.22 3.35 17.24
CA PRO A 419 -0.69 4.14 16.40
C PRO A 419 -1.62 3.27 15.54
N GLN A 420 -2.83 3.77 15.30
CA GLN A 420 -3.86 3.04 14.54
C GLN A 420 -3.44 2.65 13.11
N ARG A 421 -2.57 3.44 12.47
CA ARG A 421 -2.06 3.13 11.13
C ARG A 421 -1.20 1.87 11.11
N PHE A 422 -0.31 1.74 12.09
CA PHE A 422 0.55 0.58 12.25
C PHE A 422 -0.24 -0.67 12.65
N THR A 423 -1.17 -0.54 13.61
CA THR A 423 -2.00 -1.69 14.04
C THR A 423 -2.88 -2.20 12.91
N ARG A 424 -3.51 -1.30 12.14
CA ARG A 424 -4.28 -1.69 10.95
C ARG A 424 -3.41 -2.38 9.90
N PHE A 425 -2.18 -1.91 9.70
CA PHE A 425 -1.23 -2.55 8.79
C PHE A 425 -0.97 -4.00 9.21
N LEU A 426 -0.60 -4.24 10.48
CA LEU A 426 -0.37 -5.60 10.96
C LEU A 426 -1.63 -6.49 10.91
N GLU A 427 -2.79 -5.96 11.32
CA GLU A 427 -4.07 -6.69 11.25
C GLU A 427 -4.44 -7.08 9.81
N THR A 428 -4.20 -6.19 8.83
CA THR A 428 -4.54 -6.43 7.43
C THR A 428 -3.55 -7.38 6.76
N GLN A 429 -2.24 -7.21 6.98
CA GLN A 429 -1.21 -7.97 6.27
C GLN A 429 -1.01 -9.38 6.85
N PHE A 430 -1.27 -9.58 8.15
CA PHE A 430 -0.97 -10.83 8.84
C PHE A 430 -2.18 -11.50 9.47
N ASP A 431 -3.40 -11.07 9.14
CA ASP A 431 -4.66 -11.62 9.67
C ASP A 431 -4.66 -11.72 11.21
N LEU A 432 -4.24 -10.62 11.86
CA LEU A 432 -4.32 -10.51 13.32
C LEU A 432 -5.74 -10.10 13.71
N LYS A 433 -6.37 -10.89 14.57
CA LYS A 433 -7.69 -10.56 15.10
C LYS A 433 -7.60 -9.36 16.04
N SER A 434 -8.43 -8.37 15.78
CA SER A 434 -8.53 -7.17 16.60
C SER A 434 -8.95 -7.46 18.06
N GLY A 435 -9.65 -8.56 18.32
CA GLY A 435 -10.18 -8.89 19.66
C GLY A 435 -11.23 -7.89 20.19
N ARG A 436 -11.57 -6.84 19.43
CA ARG A 436 -12.63 -5.87 19.78
C ARG A 436 -13.99 -6.58 19.78
N GLY A 437 -14.62 -6.64 20.95
CA GLY A 437 -15.95 -7.23 21.15
C GLY A 437 -15.98 -8.70 21.55
N GLU A 438 -14.83 -9.35 21.75
CA GLU A 438 -14.80 -10.71 22.33
C GLU A 438 -14.92 -10.69 23.87
N GLY A 439 -14.68 -9.54 24.50
CA GLY A 439 -14.79 -9.41 25.95
C GLY A 439 -16.24 -9.39 26.43
N GLN A 440 -16.44 -9.89 27.63
CA GLN A 440 -17.75 -9.96 28.28
C GLN A 440 -17.72 -9.12 29.55
N VAL A 441 -18.85 -8.49 29.87
CA VAL A 441 -19.06 -7.89 31.18
C VAL A 441 -19.67 -8.95 32.08
N LYS A 442 -19.08 -9.13 33.27
CA LYS A 442 -19.60 -10.02 34.32
C LYS A 442 -19.58 -9.30 35.66
N GLU A 443 -20.53 -9.63 36.52
CA GLU A 443 -20.45 -9.30 37.93
C GLU A 443 -19.34 -10.12 38.58
N VAL A 444 -18.51 -9.45 39.39
CA VAL A 444 -17.34 -10.03 40.04
C VAL A 444 -17.42 -9.73 41.53
N GLU A 445 -17.19 -10.75 42.37
CA GLU A 445 -17.19 -10.57 43.82
C GLU A 445 -16.07 -9.61 44.24
N ALA A 446 -16.37 -8.70 45.18
CA ALA A 446 -15.38 -7.73 45.67
C ALA A 446 -14.18 -8.38 46.41
N ASN A 447 -14.32 -9.64 46.83
CA ASN A 447 -13.24 -10.43 47.43
C ASN A 447 -12.26 -10.98 46.37
N GLN A 448 -12.62 -10.95 45.08
CA GLN A 448 -11.87 -11.51 43.97
C GLN A 448 -10.79 -10.53 43.54
N ARG A 449 -9.61 -10.64 44.16
CA ARG A 449 -8.50 -9.68 44.00
C ARG A 449 -7.70 -9.82 42.70
N SER A 450 -8.07 -10.74 41.81
CA SER A 450 -7.28 -11.08 40.62
C SER A 450 -7.77 -10.32 39.38
N GLY A 451 -6.98 -9.36 38.89
CA GLY A 451 -7.27 -8.66 37.65
C GLY A 451 -6.49 -7.35 37.50
N LEU A 452 -6.21 -6.93 36.26
CA LEU A 452 -5.40 -5.75 35.99
C LEU A 452 -6.13 -4.46 36.43
N ALA A 453 -7.43 -4.37 36.12
CA ALA A 453 -8.29 -3.28 36.54
C ALA A 453 -8.46 -3.21 38.06
N MET A 454 -8.74 -4.34 38.72
CA MET A 454 -8.88 -4.39 40.19
C MET A 454 -7.59 -3.99 40.90
N SER A 455 -6.44 -4.51 40.45
CA SER A 455 -5.14 -4.15 41.05
C SER A 455 -4.86 -2.66 40.93
N GLY A 456 -5.12 -2.07 39.75
CA GLY A 456 -4.95 -0.65 39.51
C GLY A 456 -5.92 0.22 40.32
N TRP A 457 -7.17 -0.23 40.48
CA TRP A 457 -8.15 0.43 41.34
C TRP A 457 -7.68 0.46 42.79
N ILE A 458 -7.30 -0.70 43.35
CA ILE A 458 -6.86 -0.82 44.74
C ILE A 458 -5.64 0.07 44.99
N GLN A 459 -4.71 0.13 44.06
CA GLN A 459 -3.52 0.98 44.19
C GLN A 459 -3.87 2.48 44.19
N LYS A 460 -4.84 2.90 43.38
CA LYS A 460 -5.19 4.32 43.22
C LYS A 460 -6.21 4.83 44.25
N LYS A 461 -7.19 4.00 44.61
CA LYS A 461 -8.36 4.37 45.42
C LYS A 461 -8.53 3.56 46.70
N GLY A 462 -7.68 2.54 46.92
CA GLY A 462 -7.88 1.55 47.99
C GLY A 462 -8.94 0.50 47.63
N SER A 463 -9.18 -0.44 48.55
CA SER A 463 -10.19 -1.48 48.35
C SER A 463 -11.57 -0.88 48.12
N PRO A 464 -12.32 -1.32 47.08
CA PRO A 464 -13.67 -0.83 46.85
C PRO A 464 -14.55 -1.09 48.07
N ARG A 465 -15.13 -0.02 48.63
CA ARG A 465 -16.12 -0.14 49.69
C ARG A 465 -17.44 -0.56 49.05
N MET A 466 -17.90 -1.76 49.39
CA MET A 466 -19.20 -2.28 48.98
C MET A 466 -20.22 -1.88 50.04
N THR A 467 -21.22 -1.09 49.66
CA THR A 467 -22.38 -0.73 50.47
C THR A 467 -23.57 -1.59 50.05
N ASP A 468 -24.66 -1.60 50.82
CA ASP A 468 -25.89 -2.30 50.41
C ASP A 468 -26.35 -1.84 49.02
N GLY A 469 -26.53 -2.80 48.11
CA GLY A 469 -26.97 -2.57 46.72
C GLY A 469 -25.88 -2.18 45.70
N ALA A 470 -24.61 -2.08 46.11
CA ALA A 470 -23.50 -1.85 45.19
C ALA A 470 -23.02 -3.16 44.54
N MET A 471 -22.77 -3.14 43.23
CA MET A 471 -22.22 -4.25 42.46
C MET A 471 -20.96 -3.82 41.69
N LEU A 472 -20.13 -4.81 41.35
CA LEU A 472 -18.91 -4.58 40.60
C LEU A 472 -18.96 -5.32 39.28
N LEU A 473 -19.07 -4.58 38.19
CA LEU A 473 -19.11 -5.12 36.84
C LEU A 473 -17.73 -4.99 36.21
N SER A 474 -17.21 -6.09 35.69
CA SER A 474 -15.86 -6.17 35.15
C SER A 474 -15.86 -6.57 33.69
N TYR A 475 -15.04 -5.88 32.88
CA TYR A 475 -14.74 -6.30 31.52
C TYR A 475 -13.67 -7.38 31.53
N LEU A 476 -14.06 -8.59 31.16
CA LEU A 476 -13.17 -9.74 31.03
C LEU A 476 -12.90 -9.98 29.55
N HIS A 477 -11.66 -9.74 29.13
CA HIS A 477 -11.23 -10.07 27.78
C HIS A 477 -10.72 -11.52 27.74
N PRO A 478 -11.35 -12.40 26.96
CA PRO A 478 -10.93 -13.79 26.89
C PRO A 478 -9.62 -13.90 26.15
N VAL A 479 -8.63 -14.51 26.80
CA VAL A 479 -7.36 -14.82 26.15
C VAL A 479 -7.42 -16.24 25.66
N ARG A 480 -7.29 -16.42 24.34
CA ARG A 480 -7.31 -17.72 23.69
C ARG A 480 -5.93 -18.08 23.17
N TYR A 481 -5.50 -19.31 23.43
CA TYR A 481 -4.29 -19.89 22.85
C TYR A 481 -4.72 -20.95 21.84
N GLU A 482 -4.37 -20.77 20.56
CA GLU A 482 -4.79 -21.66 19.46
C GLU A 482 -6.31 -21.93 19.41
N GLY A 483 -7.12 -20.92 19.78
CA GLY A 483 -8.57 -21.04 19.81
C GLY A 483 -9.15 -21.67 21.09
N HIS A 484 -8.30 -22.26 21.95
CA HIS A 484 -8.70 -22.76 23.26
C HIS A 484 -8.70 -21.65 24.31
N PRO A 485 -9.69 -21.59 25.22
CA PRO A 485 -9.67 -20.65 26.33
C PRO A 485 -8.45 -20.91 27.21
N SER A 486 -7.64 -19.87 27.42
CA SER A 486 -6.50 -19.90 28.32
C SER A 486 -6.93 -19.32 29.67
N HIS A 487 -7.07 -17.99 29.76
CA HIS A 487 -7.45 -17.26 30.97
C HIS A 487 -8.13 -15.95 30.58
N ASP A 488 -9.00 -15.39 31.42
CA ASP A 488 -9.60 -14.08 31.16
C ASP A 488 -8.74 -12.98 31.82
N ILE A 489 -8.52 -11.87 31.11
CA ILE A 489 -7.86 -10.69 31.66
C ILE A 489 -8.90 -9.62 31.96
N GLN A 490 -8.98 -9.19 33.21
CA GLN A 490 -9.83 -8.09 33.64
C GLN A 490 -9.19 -6.75 33.24
N LEU A 491 -9.79 -6.06 32.26
CA LEU A 491 -9.24 -4.83 31.67
C LEU A 491 -10.00 -3.55 32.02
N ALA A 492 -11.24 -3.67 32.49
CA ALA A 492 -12.03 -2.55 32.96
C ALA A 492 -12.90 -3.00 34.13
N LEU A 493 -13.29 -2.08 34.97
CA LEU A 493 -14.34 -2.32 35.97
C LEU A 493 -15.12 -1.05 36.25
N VAL A 494 -16.35 -1.21 36.71
CA VAL A 494 -17.18 -0.12 37.22
C VAL A 494 -17.86 -0.57 38.50
N ARG A 495 -17.92 0.32 39.48
CA ARG A 495 -18.80 0.16 40.64
C ARG A 495 -20.13 0.84 40.33
N ALA A 496 -21.22 0.08 40.38
CA ALA A 496 -22.55 0.54 39.99
C ALA A 496 -23.60 0.17 41.04
N TRP A 497 -24.74 0.87 41.01
CA TRP A 497 -25.91 0.63 41.84
C TRP A 497 -27.10 0.32 40.96
N ARG A 498 -27.90 -0.67 41.37
CA ARG A 498 -29.13 -1.06 40.68
C ARG A 498 -30.35 -0.59 41.48
N HIS A 499 -31.36 -0.07 40.78
CA HIS A 499 -32.62 0.35 41.36
C HIS A 499 -33.81 -0.10 40.53
N GLY A 500 -34.87 -0.52 41.21
CA GLY A 500 -36.02 -1.17 40.57
C GLY A 500 -35.72 -2.59 40.12
N ASP A 501 -36.78 -3.36 39.86
CA ASP A 501 -36.71 -4.69 39.22
C ASP A 501 -37.61 -4.68 37.98
N GLY A 502 -37.15 -5.30 36.89
CA GLY A 502 -37.95 -5.50 35.69
C GLY A 502 -37.95 -4.29 34.73
N ALA A 503 -39.13 -3.77 34.38
CA ALA A 503 -39.30 -2.80 33.29
C ALA A 503 -38.73 -1.40 33.60
N ASP A 504 -38.56 -1.06 34.88
CA ASP A 504 -38.08 0.25 35.35
C ASP A 504 -36.67 0.16 35.99
N GLY A 505 -35.94 -0.94 35.75
CA GLY A 505 -34.62 -1.16 36.34
C GLY A 505 -33.56 -0.20 35.80
N VAL A 506 -32.97 0.60 36.66
CA VAL A 506 -31.88 1.52 36.33
C VAL A 506 -30.58 1.01 36.94
N LEU A 507 -29.55 0.88 36.10
CA LEU A 507 -28.17 0.71 36.56
C LEU A 507 -27.44 2.05 36.43
N ALA A 508 -26.94 2.58 37.53
CA ALA A 508 -26.16 3.82 37.50
C ALA A 508 -24.81 3.73 38.21
N TRP A 509 -23.85 4.52 37.72
CA TRP A 509 -22.52 4.65 38.31
C TRP A 509 -22.02 6.09 38.26
N ASP A 510 -21.06 6.39 39.11
CA ASP A 510 -20.29 7.63 39.03
C ASP A 510 -19.20 7.48 37.97
N GLU A 511 -18.96 8.50 37.15
CA GLU A 511 -17.87 8.47 36.16
C GLU A 511 -16.53 8.22 36.84
N GLY A 512 -16.33 8.81 38.02
CA GLY A 512 -15.17 8.57 38.83
C GLY A 512 -15.00 7.10 39.16
N ASP A 513 -16.09 6.33 39.30
CA ASP A 513 -16.13 4.91 39.59
C ASP A 513 -16.03 3.97 38.38
N PHE A 514 -15.90 4.50 37.17
CA PHE A 514 -15.49 3.74 36.01
C PHE A 514 -13.97 3.76 35.88
N PHE A 515 -13.33 2.58 35.89
CA PHE A 515 -11.88 2.47 35.86
C PHE A 515 -11.40 1.55 34.76
N VAL A 516 -10.50 2.11 33.97
CA VAL A 516 -9.66 1.39 33.03
C VAL A 516 -8.21 1.69 33.42
N PRO A 517 -7.32 0.67 33.51
CA PRO A 517 -5.92 0.89 33.82
C PRO A 517 -5.26 1.90 32.86
N PRO A 518 -4.28 2.68 33.34
CA PRO A 518 -3.50 3.56 32.48
C PRO A 518 -2.90 2.80 31.28
N GLY A 519 -2.95 3.39 30.08
CA GLY A 519 -2.45 2.78 28.84
C GLY A 519 -3.47 1.96 28.03
N PHE A 520 -4.68 1.74 28.57
CA PHE A 520 -5.78 1.10 27.84
C PHE A 520 -6.88 2.09 27.40
N TRP A 521 -6.85 3.32 27.93
CA TRP A 521 -7.66 4.44 27.44
C TRP A 521 -7.26 4.85 26.02
N GLY A 522 -8.24 5.26 25.19
CA GLY A 522 -8.02 5.75 23.82
C GLY A 522 -7.90 4.67 22.74
N ASN A 523 -8.04 3.38 23.09
CA ASN A 523 -7.86 2.26 22.15
C ASN A 523 -9.11 1.42 21.90
N GLY A 524 -10.28 1.86 22.36
CA GLY A 524 -11.53 1.11 22.20
C GLY A 524 -11.89 0.23 23.40
N ILE A 525 -11.09 0.16 24.48
CA ILE A 525 -11.39 -0.69 25.65
C ILE A 525 -12.53 -0.11 26.48
N GLY A 526 -12.55 1.21 26.69
CA GLY A 526 -13.66 1.87 27.37
C GLY A 526 -14.96 1.71 26.58
N GLU A 527 -14.90 1.93 25.27
CA GLU A 527 -16.00 1.72 24.34
C GLU A 527 -16.46 0.26 24.29
N ALA A 528 -15.52 -0.70 24.30
CA ALA A 528 -15.83 -2.13 24.32
C ALA A 528 -16.49 -2.53 25.65
N PHE A 529 -16.05 -1.95 26.77
CA PHE A 529 -16.72 -2.14 28.05
C PHE A 529 -18.14 -1.59 28.03
N LEU A 530 -18.35 -0.35 27.61
CA LEU A 530 -19.69 0.26 27.58
C LEU A 530 -20.65 -0.47 26.63
N ASN A 531 -20.14 -0.96 25.49
CA ASN A 531 -20.93 -1.82 24.61
C ASN A 531 -21.21 -3.19 25.22
N GLY A 532 -20.23 -3.80 25.89
CA GLY A 532 -20.40 -5.05 26.63
C GLY A 532 -21.36 -4.90 27.82
N LEU A 533 -21.37 -3.75 28.49
CA LEU A 533 -22.28 -3.43 29.58
C LEU A 533 -23.72 -3.31 29.06
N ASN A 534 -23.90 -2.68 27.91
CA ASN A 534 -25.19 -2.65 27.24
C ASN A 534 -25.65 -4.06 26.81
N GLN A 535 -24.73 -4.93 26.37
CA GLN A 535 -25.07 -6.34 26.06
C GLN A 535 -25.43 -7.14 27.31
N TRP A 536 -24.71 -6.91 28.42
CA TRP A 536 -25.02 -7.52 29.71
C TRP A 536 -26.41 -7.09 30.21
N ALA A 537 -26.71 -5.79 30.16
CA ALA A 537 -28.01 -5.26 30.57
C ALA A 537 -29.19 -5.71 29.69
N LEU A 538 -28.93 -6.14 28.44
CA LEU A 538 -29.97 -6.67 27.55
C LEU A 538 -30.49 -8.05 27.98
N ASP A 539 -29.76 -8.77 28.85
CA ASP A 539 -30.24 -10.04 29.38
C ASP A 539 -31.45 -9.79 30.30
N PRO A 540 -32.64 -10.34 29.99
CA PRO A 540 -33.83 -10.14 30.80
C PRO A 540 -33.67 -10.58 32.25
N SER A 541 -32.72 -11.48 32.57
CA SER A 541 -32.46 -11.89 33.95
C SER A 541 -31.81 -10.81 34.81
N GLU A 542 -31.16 -9.83 34.19
CA GLU A 542 -30.49 -8.74 34.91
C GLU A 542 -31.45 -7.63 35.33
N GLY A 543 -32.62 -7.55 34.66
CA GLY A 543 -33.70 -6.64 35.00
C GLY A 543 -33.36 -5.16 34.84
N VAL A 544 -32.48 -4.81 33.89
CA VAL A 544 -32.03 -3.43 33.63
C VAL A 544 -32.60 -2.92 32.31
N SER A 545 -33.43 -1.88 32.37
CA SER A 545 -34.00 -1.22 31.19
C SER A 545 -33.31 0.10 30.84
N ARG A 546 -32.50 0.66 31.76
CA ARG A 546 -31.80 1.93 31.56
C ARG A 546 -30.42 1.94 32.22
N LEU A 547 -29.44 2.52 31.53
CA LEU A 547 -28.11 2.83 32.05
C LEU A 547 -27.99 4.33 32.33
N ALA A 548 -27.45 4.74 33.46
CA ALA A 548 -27.21 6.14 33.80
C ALA A 548 -25.79 6.36 34.31
N VAL A 549 -25.17 7.48 33.94
CA VAL A 549 -23.87 7.89 34.47
C VAL A 549 -23.98 9.28 35.09
N HIS A 550 -23.40 9.41 36.27
CA HIS A 550 -23.27 10.65 37.01
C HIS A 550 -21.86 11.21 36.80
N ILE A 551 -21.74 12.40 36.21
CA ILE A 551 -20.48 13.14 36.05
C ILE A 551 -20.53 14.33 37.00
N GLN A 552 -19.69 14.31 38.03
CA GLN A 552 -19.53 15.43 38.97
C GLN A 552 -18.88 16.62 38.24
N GLU A 553 -19.52 17.79 38.21
CA GLU A 553 -18.84 19.05 37.88
C GLU A 553 -18.37 19.69 39.20
N GLU A 554 -17.08 19.59 39.51
CA GLU A 554 -16.55 20.29 40.67
C GLU A 554 -16.48 21.80 40.36
N ARG A 555 -16.91 22.65 41.30
CA ARG A 555 -16.73 24.11 41.18
C ARG A 555 -16.10 24.68 42.45
N PRO A 556 -14.95 25.38 42.35
CA PRO A 556 -14.23 25.75 41.13
C PRO A 556 -13.28 24.65 40.59
N ALA A 557 -13.62 24.02 39.45
CA ALA A 557 -12.71 23.12 38.74
C ALA A 557 -11.59 23.86 38.00
N SER A 558 -10.40 23.28 38.04
CA SER A 558 -9.24 23.62 37.21
C SER A 558 -9.53 23.40 35.71
N ALA A 559 -8.69 23.97 34.85
CA ALA A 559 -8.82 23.77 33.40
C ALA A 559 -8.64 22.28 32.98
N GLU A 560 -7.85 21.52 33.74
CA GLU A 560 -7.62 20.09 33.51
C GLU A 560 -8.85 19.25 33.88
N GLU A 561 -9.50 19.56 35.00
CA GLU A 561 -10.73 18.88 35.44
C GLU A 561 -11.89 19.12 34.47
N LYS A 562 -12.09 20.37 34.03
CA LYS A 562 -13.11 20.70 33.01
C LYS A 562 -12.88 19.97 31.69
N LYS A 563 -11.62 19.81 31.29
CA LYS A 563 -11.27 19.05 30.09
C LYS A 563 -11.58 17.56 30.27
N ARG A 564 -11.25 16.98 31.43
CA ARG A 564 -11.55 15.58 31.76
C ARG A 564 -13.05 15.30 31.72
N GLU A 565 -13.85 16.17 32.34
CA GLU A 565 -15.32 16.08 32.33
C GLU A 565 -15.89 16.16 30.91
N ALA A 566 -15.38 17.08 30.09
CA ALA A 566 -15.79 17.21 28.70
C ALA A 566 -15.43 15.97 27.86
N ASP A 567 -14.21 15.45 28.01
CA ASP A 567 -13.75 14.25 27.31
C ASP A 567 -14.59 13.01 27.71
N ALA A 568 -14.94 12.88 29.00
CA ALA A 568 -15.83 11.83 29.50
C ALA A 568 -17.24 11.94 28.89
N ALA A 569 -17.82 13.15 28.88
CA ALA A 569 -19.14 13.38 28.28
C ALA A 569 -19.16 13.05 26.78
N VAL A 570 -18.09 13.37 26.04
CA VAL A 570 -17.94 13.01 24.62
C VAL A 570 -17.90 11.49 24.44
N LEU A 571 -17.15 10.77 25.28
CA LEU A 571 -17.10 9.31 25.25
C LEU A 571 -18.50 8.69 25.42
N TYR A 572 -19.22 9.04 26.48
CA TYR A 572 -20.56 8.49 26.74
C TYR A 572 -21.56 8.85 25.64
N ARG A 573 -21.55 10.09 25.13
CA ARG A 573 -22.40 10.50 24.01
C ARG A 573 -22.10 9.71 22.73
N SER A 574 -20.82 9.44 22.43
CA SER A 574 -20.45 8.60 21.28
C SER A 574 -20.96 7.16 21.39
N MET A 575 -21.22 6.69 22.62
CA MET A 575 -21.81 5.38 22.92
C MET A 575 -23.34 5.45 23.09
N GLY A 576 -23.99 6.53 22.64
CA GLY A 576 -25.45 6.65 22.61
C GLY A 576 -26.10 7.06 23.94
N PHE A 577 -25.34 7.58 24.89
CA PHE A 577 -25.92 8.23 26.07
C PHE A 577 -26.38 9.65 25.72
N ARG A 578 -27.55 10.04 26.22
CA ARG A 578 -28.17 11.36 26.02
C ARG A 578 -28.41 12.06 27.35
N ALA A 579 -28.64 13.37 27.31
CA ALA A 579 -29.13 14.06 28.50
C ALA A 579 -30.54 13.53 28.86
N PRO A 580 -30.82 13.24 30.13
CA PRO A 580 -32.17 12.89 30.58
C PRO A 580 -33.09 14.10 30.49
N ASP A 581 -34.39 13.83 30.44
CA ASP A 581 -35.42 14.86 30.47
C ASP A 581 -35.56 15.40 31.93
N GLU A 582 -36.13 16.59 32.15
CA GLU A 582 -36.17 17.23 33.49
C GLU A 582 -36.76 16.32 34.59
N ALA A 583 -37.86 15.62 34.30
CA ALA A 583 -38.51 14.71 35.24
C ALA A 583 -37.65 13.45 35.54
N GLU A 584 -36.91 12.97 34.54
CA GLU A 584 -36.02 11.82 34.68
C GLU A 584 -34.76 12.19 35.48
N GLN A 585 -34.26 13.40 35.28
CA GLN A 585 -33.14 13.95 36.04
C GLN A 585 -33.48 14.12 37.53
N GLU A 586 -34.68 14.57 37.84
CA GLU A 586 -35.15 14.72 39.23
C GLU A 586 -35.28 13.37 39.94
N GLN A 587 -35.88 12.38 39.27
CA GLN A 587 -35.98 11.00 39.77
C GLN A 587 -34.61 10.35 40.01
N LEU A 588 -33.67 10.52 39.08
CA LEU A 588 -32.31 10.00 39.22
C LEU A 588 -31.58 10.65 40.40
N ARG A 589 -31.74 11.96 40.61
CA ARG A 589 -31.13 12.67 41.73
C ARG A 589 -31.67 12.19 43.08
N GLU A 590 -32.99 12.15 43.25
CA GLU A 590 -33.62 11.70 44.49
C GLU A 590 -33.18 10.27 44.85
N TRP A 591 -33.18 9.37 43.86
CA TRP A 591 -32.72 8.01 44.06
C TRP A 591 -31.22 7.92 44.38
N TRP A 592 -30.38 8.61 43.62
CA TRP A 592 -28.93 8.59 43.79
C TRP A 592 -28.50 9.10 45.18
N ASP A 593 -29.14 10.16 45.65
CA ASP A 593 -28.91 10.73 46.97
C ASP A 593 -29.38 9.77 48.08
N SER A 594 -30.51 9.07 47.88
CA SER A 594 -31.00 8.05 48.83
C SER A 594 -30.10 6.81 48.93
N SER A 595 -29.50 6.40 47.80
CA SER A 595 -28.65 5.21 47.72
C SER A 595 -27.24 5.44 48.29
N ARG A 596 -26.73 6.67 48.22
CA ARG A 596 -25.47 7.05 48.86
C ARG A 596 -25.63 7.50 50.31
N SER A 597 -26.79 7.96 50.77
CA SER A 597 -26.97 8.43 52.17
C SER A 597 -26.93 7.32 53.24
N ALA A 598 -27.02 6.05 52.84
CA ALA A 598 -26.67 4.90 53.69
C ALA A 598 -25.13 4.72 53.86
N SER A 599 -24.32 5.47 53.11
CA SER A 599 -22.86 5.45 53.15
C SER A 599 -22.33 6.86 53.47
N HIS A 600 -21.57 7.02 54.56
CA HIS A 600 -21.02 8.30 54.99
C HIS A 600 -19.93 8.86 54.04
N ASP A 601 -20.28 9.21 52.80
CA ASP A 601 -19.47 9.99 51.85
C ASP A 601 -20.33 11.19 51.37
N ARG A 602 -20.68 12.10 52.28
CA ARG A 602 -21.20 13.43 51.90
C ARG A 602 -20.02 14.38 51.70
N GLY A 603 -19.75 14.73 50.45
CA GLY A 603 -19.18 16.04 50.11
C GLY A 603 -20.32 17.05 50.17
N ASP A 604 -20.23 18.01 51.08
CA ASP A 604 -21.22 19.06 51.30
C ASP A 604 -21.10 20.11 50.19
N GLY A 605 -22.14 20.30 49.37
CA GLY A 605 -22.17 21.35 48.35
C GLY A 605 -23.00 21.02 47.11
N ASP A 606 -23.90 21.95 46.78
CA ASP A 606 -24.74 22.02 45.58
C ASP A 606 -23.88 22.11 44.30
N CYS A 607 -23.24 20.99 43.94
CA CYS A 607 -22.39 20.89 42.76
C CYS A 607 -23.27 20.71 41.52
N ALA A 608 -23.02 21.51 40.47
CA ALA A 608 -23.61 21.24 39.18
C ALA A 608 -23.24 19.81 38.76
N CYS A 609 -24.22 19.00 38.38
CA CYS A 609 -24.00 17.60 38.02
C CYS A 609 -24.59 17.32 36.65
N LEU A 610 -23.82 16.63 35.81
CA LEU A 610 -24.25 16.20 34.49
C LEU A 610 -24.64 14.73 34.55
N TRP A 611 -25.91 14.47 34.25
CA TRP A 611 -26.42 13.12 34.07
C TRP A 611 -26.47 12.77 32.58
N LEU A 612 -26.08 11.55 32.23
CA LEU A 612 -26.28 11.00 30.90
C LEU A 612 -26.93 9.61 31.02
N VAL A 613 -27.94 9.34 30.19
CA VAL A 613 -28.75 8.12 30.22
C VAL A 613 -28.78 7.42 28.87
N ARG A 614 -28.91 6.09 28.88
CA ARG A 614 -29.07 5.25 27.68
C ARG A 614 -30.13 4.20 27.92
N ASP A 615 -31.11 4.11 27.02
CA ASP A 615 -32.14 3.07 27.06
C ASP A 615 -31.58 1.71 26.59
N VAL A 616 -31.90 0.65 27.32
CA VAL A 616 -31.54 -0.73 27.01
C VAL A 616 -32.75 -1.41 26.38
N LYS A 617 -32.84 -1.36 25.04
CA LYS A 617 -33.92 -2.02 24.28
C LYS A 617 -33.35 -3.17 23.45
N PRO A 618 -33.98 -4.37 23.43
CA PRO A 618 -33.58 -5.42 22.51
C PRO A 618 -33.64 -4.87 21.09
N ALA A 619 -32.56 -5.05 20.34
CA ALA A 619 -32.49 -4.59 18.96
C ALA A 619 -33.58 -5.30 18.15
N GLY A 620 -34.74 -4.65 18.01
CA GLY A 620 -35.71 -4.99 17.01
C GLY A 620 -35.02 -4.89 15.66
N PHE A 621 -35.01 -6.00 14.93
CA PHE A 621 -34.62 -6.11 13.54
C PHE A 621 -35.20 -4.92 12.75
N THR A 622 -34.41 -3.88 12.57
CA THR A 622 -34.61 -2.88 11.53
C THR A 622 -33.37 -2.97 10.67
N GLY A 623 -33.50 -3.72 9.57
CA GLY A 623 -32.61 -3.51 8.44
C GLY A 623 -32.64 -2.02 8.09
N TRP A 624 -31.51 -1.53 7.57
CA TRP A 624 -31.22 -0.15 7.18
C TRP A 624 -30.55 0.71 8.26
N GLY A 625 -29.21 0.80 8.18
CA GLY A 625 -28.43 1.69 9.04
C GLY A 625 -26.93 1.77 8.77
N ARG A 626 -26.43 1.32 7.60
CA ARG A 626 -25.05 1.58 7.14
C ARG A 626 -25.03 2.72 6.11
N THR A 627 -25.66 3.88 6.38
CA THR A 627 -25.56 5.01 5.42
C THR A 627 -25.91 6.42 5.96
N LEU A 628 -25.91 6.69 7.26
CA LEU A 628 -26.27 8.05 7.75
C LEU A 628 -25.22 8.77 8.60
N HIS A 629 -24.05 8.18 8.86
CA HIS A 629 -22.96 8.89 9.54
C HIS A 629 -22.02 9.66 8.60
N ALA A 630 -22.06 9.39 7.29
CA ALA A 630 -21.24 10.11 6.30
C ALA A 630 -21.86 11.46 5.86
N GLN A 631 -23.17 11.66 6.03
CA GLN A 631 -23.84 12.90 5.62
C GLN A 631 -23.85 13.98 6.72
N ALA A 632 -23.80 13.60 8.00
CA ALA A 632 -23.73 14.57 9.10
C ALA A 632 -22.38 15.31 9.15
N LEU A 633 -21.27 14.60 8.90
CA LEU A 633 -19.92 15.20 8.85
C LEU A 633 -19.70 16.11 7.63
N HIS A 634 -20.46 15.93 6.55
CA HIS A 634 -20.33 16.77 5.36
C HIS A 634 -21.07 18.11 5.51
N ALA A 635 -22.06 18.20 6.41
CA ALA A 635 -22.83 19.42 6.66
C ALA A 635 -22.11 20.39 7.61
N GLU A 636 -21.38 19.89 8.60
CA GLU A 636 -20.62 20.73 9.55
C GLU A 636 -19.33 21.32 8.93
N VAL A 637 -18.69 20.63 7.98
CA VAL A 637 -17.48 21.16 7.30
C VAL A 637 -17.83 22.24 6.27
N SER A 638 -19.03 22.19 5.69
CA SER A 638 -19.50 23.20 4.74
C SER A 638 -19.99 24.50 5.39
N SER A 639 -20.26 24.52 6.70
CA SER A 639 -20.69 25.74 7.43
C SER A 639 -19.55 26.56 8.04
N HIS A 640 -18.28 26.16 7.84
CA HIS A 640 -17.09 26.89 8.31
C HIS A 640 -16.16 27.37 7.18
N ALA A 641 -16.62 27.29 5.93
CA ALA A 641 -15.90 27.78 4.75
C ALA A 641 -16.74 28.75 3.90
N SER A 642 -17.54 29.59 4.57
CA SER A 642 -18.28 30.72 3.97
C SER A 642 -17.95 32.01 4.69
#